data_AF-A0AA88U9G6-F1
#
_entry.id   AF-A0AA88U9G6-F1
#
_cell.length_a   1.000
_cell.length_b   1.000
_cell.length_c   1.000
_cell.angle_alpha   90.00
_cell.angle_beta   90.00
_cell.angle_gamma   90.00
#
_symmetry.space_group_name_H-M   'P 1'
#
loop_
_entity.id
_entity.type
_entity.pdbx_description
1 polymer ?
#
loop_
_entity_poly.entity_id
_entity_poly.type
_entity_poly.pdbx_seq_one_letter_code
_entity_poly.pdbx_strand_id
1 'polypeptide(L)'
;MAIECLVLGAGQEVGKSCVVVTINGKRIMFDCGMHMGYDDHRRYPDFSLISESGHFDAALTCIVITHFLLRGYVYDNVLCFLSYYLILRYPTKALAPLMLEDYRKVMVDRRGEEEQFSSENVLDCLKKVTAVDLKQTVQVDKDLQIRAYYAGHVLGAAMFYAKVGESAMVYTGDYNMTPDRHLGAAQIDRLQLDLLITESTYATTVRDSKYAREREFLKSVHKCVANGGKVLIPTFALGRAQELCILLDDYWERMNLKVPIYFSAGLTIQANMYYKMLINWTSQKVKDTHATRNAFDFKHGDFTGAEGTIACSPKQSTSSDCSTSELAPSVALDGSTGIETSADRPSSRVLSSKIAGSIGTEEKISYINRSSSSPLLLESDFEEKNGLCSEKTTYISCFTGSVTLKNSVVAVCRFDRSLINAPGPCVLFATPGMISGGFSLEVFKNWAPSETNLVTLPGYCVAGTIGHRLMSGKPTTIELDKDTQIDVRCQIHQLSFSPHTDAKGIMDLVKFLSPKHVILVHGEKPKMALLKAKIQAELGIPGYDPANNETVCISSTHYVKADLSDKLIQTSLSPNFKFLKTRLAADCGLDSLNIKATSPLQLCDDRISEGILTMGKSQKAKVVHQDELLVILGDEKQGVQCANCFPVNMSNFDKIKSADELSGEVQLFDKSSQLYAKLSSELPELNIQDCGEFLQVESFRASVCLLDNCPHRTMDNPCDTFEAVYFCCTWAMEDEKLAWKVISIMKNFGINAP
;
A
#
# COMPACT_ATOMS: atom_id res chain seq x y z
N MET A 1 -5.08 12.58 10.91
CA MET A 1 -3.60 12.49 10.85
C MET A 1 -3.16 12.35 9.40
N ALA A 2 -1.95 12.80 9.04
CA ALA A 2 -1.40 12.64 7.68
C ALA A 2 -1.21 11.16 7.31
N ILE A 3 -1.19 10.86 6.01
CA ILE A 3 -0.74 9.57 5.48
C ILE A 3 0.75 9.71 5.20
N GLU A 4 1.58 8.87 5.80
CA GLU A 4 3.02 8.87 5.56
C GLU A 4 3.41 7.59 4.81
N CYS A 5 4.18 7.72 3.74
CA CYS A 5 4.65 6.61 2.93
C CYS A 5 6.17 6.62 2.87
N LEU A 6 6.81 5.71 3.61
CA LEU A 6 8.25 5.47 3.61
C LEU A 6 8.58 4.41 2.56
N VAL A 7 9.35 4.77 1.54
CA VAL A 7 9.76 3.85 0.48
C VAL A 7 11.15 3.30 0.78
N LEU A 8 11.25 2.08 1.27
CA LEU A 8 12.54 1.45 1.63
C LEU A 8 13.21 0.74 0.46
N GLY A 9 12.43 0.40 -0.56
CA GLY A 9 12.92 -0.27 -1.75
C GLY A 9 11.97 -0.12 -2.92
N ALA A 10 12.49 -0.29 -4.14
CA ALA A 10 11.80 0.03 -5.40
C ALA A 10 11.42 1.52 -5.56
N GLY A 11 12.06 2.43 -4.83
CA GLY A 11 12.01 3.87 -5.07
C GLY A 11 13.02 4.26 -6.15
N GLN A 12 12.55 4.73 -7.31
CA GLN A 12 13.38 5.10 -8.47
C GLN A 12 14.24 3.96 -9.08
N GLU A 13 13.95 2.70 -8.71
CA GLU A 13 14.57 1.49 -9.27
C GLU A 13 13.57 0.31 -9.36
N VAL A 14 13.98 -0.77 -10.03
CA VAL A 14 13.22 -2.03 -10.12
C VAL A 14 13.91 -3.11 -9.30
N GLY A 15 13.21 -3.63 -8.29
CA GLY A 15 13.72 -4.65 -7.37
C GLY A 15 13.65 -4.20 -5.91
N LYS A 16 13.94 -5.12 -4.99
CA LYS A 16 13.88 -4.92 -3.53
C LYS A 16 12.63 -4.19 -3.00
N SER A 17 11.47 -4.36 -3.64
CA SER A 17 10.21 -3.68 -3.26
C SER A 17 9.92 -3.81 -1.77
N CYS A 18 9.75 -2.68 -1.10
CA CYS A 18 9.38 -2.60 0.31
C CYS A 18 8.86 -1.18 0.58
N VAL A 19 7.57 -1.07 0.90
CA VAL A 19 6.91 0.21 1.16
C VAL A 19 6.18 0.14 2.49
N VAL A 20 6.43 1.10 3.37
CA VAL A 20 5.79 1.18 4.68
C VAL A 20 4.87 2.39 4.72
N VAL A 21 3.58 2.17 4.97
CA VAL A 21 2.58 3.23 5.00
C VAL A 21 2.00 3.36 6.41
N THR A 22 2.04 4.57 6.96
CA THR A 22 1.39 4.94 8.21
C THR A 22 0.09 5.68 7.92
N ILE A 23 -1.05 5.12 8.34
CA ILE A 23 -2.38 5.71 8.20
C ILE A 23 -3.09 5.66 9.56
N ASN A 24 -3.47 6.82 10.09
CA ASN A 24 -4.22 6.94 11.35
C ASN A 24 -3.58 6.14 12.51
N GLY A 25 -2.25 6.19 12.63
CA GLY A 25 -1.48 5.48 13.67
C GLY A 25 -1.25 3.99 13.42
N LYS A 26 -1.76 3.41 12.32
CA LYS A 26 -1.47 2.04 11.89
C LYS A 26 -0.36 2.05 10.85
N ARG A 27 0.64 1.17 10.99
CA ARG A 27 1.80 1.09 10.11
C ARG A 27 1.80 -0.26 9.38
N ILE A 28 1.64 -0.22 8.06
CA ILE A 28 1.46 -1.40 7.21
C ILE A 28 2.66 -1.50 6.28
N MET A 29 3.29 -2.67 6.21
CA MET A 29 4.38 -2.92 5.25
C MET A 29 3.87 -3.73 4.06
N PHE A 30 4.11 -3.22 2.86
CA PHE A 30 3.75 -3.82 1.58
C PHE A 30 4.99 -4.30 0.85
N ASP A 31 4.99 -5.60 0.54
CA ASP A 31 6.11 -6.36 -0.01
C ASP A 31 7.40 -6.24 0.80
N CYS A 32 8.28 -7.21 0.57
CA CYS A 32 9.62 -7.20 1.12
C CYS A 32 10.46 -8.11 0.22
N GLY A 33 11.14 -7.48 -0.74
CA GLY A 33 11.92 -8.19 -1.78
C GLY A 33 13.42 -8.00 -1.66
N MET A 34 14.15 -8.49 -2.67
CA MET A 34 15.58 -8.18 -2.87
C MET A 34 15.86 -7.71 -4.30
N HIS A 35 17.01 -7.08 -4.49
CA HIS A 35 17.49 -6.63 -5.78
C HIS A 35 18.47 -7.66 -6.37
N MET A 36 18.12 -8.24 -7.52
CA MET A 36 18.88 -9.34 -8.14
C MET A 36 20.20 -8.92 -8.83
N GLY A 37 20.43 -7.62 -8.98
CA GLY A 37 21.63 -7.06 -9.60
C GLY A 37 22.76 -6.72 -8.62
N TYR A 38 22.57 -6.91 -7.31
CA TYR A 38 23.59 -6.68 -6.30
C TYR A 38 23.92 -7.99 -5.57
N ASP A 39 25.21 -8.22 -5.31
CA ASP A 39 25.68 -9.37 -4.53
C ASP A 39 26.03 -9.01 -3.07
N ASP A 40 25.98 -7.72 -2.72
CA ASP A 40 26.23 -7.21 -1.36
C ASP A 40 24.95 -6.79 -0.63
N HIS A 41 25.07 -6.23 0.59
CA HIS A 41 23.94 -5.79 1.42
C HIS A 41 22.99 -4.80 0.75
N ARG A 42 23.40 -4.06 -0.29
CA ARG A 42 22.52 -3.14 -1.06
C ARG A 42 21.36 -3.85 -1.75
N ARG A 43 21.43 -5.18 -1.84
CA ARG A 43 20.33 -6.00 -2.35
C ARG A 43 19.08 -5.98 -1.47
N TYR A 44 19.17 -5.53 -0.22
CA TYR A 44 18.06 -5.51 0.73
C TYR A 44 17.53 -4.10 1.02
N PRO A 45 16.25 -3.96 1.39
CA PRO A 45 15.72 -2.73 1.98
C PRO A 45 16.43 -2.39 3.29
N ASP A 46 16.50 -1.11 3.63
CA ASP A 46 17.07 -0.65 4.89
C ASP A 46 16.05 -0.72 6.03
N PHE A 47 16.04 -1.83 6.78
CA PHE A 47 15.09 -2.04 7.87
C PHE A 47 15.38 -1.22 9.12
N SER A 48 16.55 -0.59 9.23
CA SER A 48 16.89 0.26 10.39
C SER A 48 15.93 1.45 10.54
N LEU A 49 15.38 1.92 9.41
CA LEU A 49 14.38 3.00 9.34
C LEU A 49 12.98 2.56 9.83
N ILE A 50 12.76 1.25 10.03
CA ILE A 50 11.54 0.74 10.63
C ILE A 50 11.69 0.63 12.14
N SER A 51 12.78 0.01 12.60
CA SER A 51 13.06 -0.26 14.01
C SER A 51 14.57 -0.35 14.24
N GLU A 52 15.11 0.51 15.11
CA GLU A 52 16.53 0.50 15.50
C GLU A 52 16.92 -0.74 16.32
N SER A 53 15.96 -1.33 17.03
CA SER A 53 16.19 -2.49 17.91
C SER A 53 16.11 -3.84 17.19
N GLY A 54 15.70 -3.85 15.90
CA GLY A 54 15.44 -5.09 15.15
C GLY A 54 14.15 -5.81 15.55
N HIS A 55 13.40 -5.31 16.54
CA HIS A 55 12.09 -5.83 16.90
C HIS A 55 10.99 -5.12 16.12
N PHE A 56 10.33 -5.82 15.21
CA PHE A 56 9.32 -5.25 14.32
C PHE A 56 7.88 -5.34 14.86
N ASP A 57 7.63 -6.18 15.88
CA ASP A 57 6.29 -6.39 16.46
C ASP A 57 5.67 -5.13 17.06
N ALA A 58 6.49 -4.26 17.65
CA ALA A 58 6.02 -2.98 18.18
C ALA A 58 5.91 -1.89 17.10
N ALA A 59 6.58 -2.08 15.95
CA ALA A 59 6.73 -1.06 14.92
C ALA A 59 5.71 -1.21 13.78
N LEU A 60 5.22 -2.42 13.50
CA LEU A 60 4.33 -2.74 12.39
C LEU A 60 3.02 -3.37 12.87
N THR A 61 1.91 -2.97 12.25
CA THR A 61 0.59 -3.55 12.51
C THR A 61 0.39 -4.85 11.72
N CYS A 62 0.78 -4.88 10.44
CA CYS A 62 0.76 -6.08 9.62
C CYS A 62 1.70 -5.97 8.41
N ILE A 63 1.93 -7.12 7.77
CA ILE A 63 2.69 -7.24 6.52
C ILE A 63 1.79 -7.84 5.45
N VAL A 64 1.84 -7.25 4.27
CA VAL A 64 1.08 -7.68 3.10
C VAL A 64 2.05 -7.99 1.96
N ILE A 65 1.94 -9.18 1.38
CA ILE A 65 2.77 -9.60 0.25
C ILE A 65 1.89 -9.81 -0.99
N THR A 66 2.19 -9.09 -2.06
CA THR A 66 1.42 -9.09 -3.32
C THR A 66 1.60 -10.36 -4.12
N HIS A 67 2.85 -10.81 -4.27
CA HIS A 67 3.23 -12.00 -5.04
C HIS A 67 4.64 -12.49 -4.64
N PHE A 68 5.14 -13.57 -5.27
CA PHE A 68 6.31 -14.36 -4.85
C PHE A 68 7.70 -13.69 -4.96
N LEU A 69 7.84 -12.44 -4.57
CA LEU A 69 9.14 -11.77 -4.49
C LEU A 69 9.83 -11.94 -3.13
N LEU A 70 9.29 -12.80 -2.25
CA LEU A 70 9.93 -13.26 -1.03
C LEU A 70 11.22 -14.01 -1.37
N ARG A 71 12.37 -13.43 -1.07
CA ARG A 71 13.67 -14.10 -1.22
C ARG A 71 14.55 -13.84 0.01
N GLY A 72 15.15 -14.92 0.53
CA GLY A 72 16.32 -14.90 1.43
C GLY A 72 16.19 -14.18 2.76
N TYR A 73 16.78 -13.00 2.81
CA TYR A 73 17.06 -12.24 4.02
C TYR A 73 15.82 -11.74 4.77
N VAL A 74 14.73 -11.55 4.03
CA VAL A 74 13.41 -11.19 4.55
C VAL A 74 12.89 -12.26 5.50
N TYR A 75 13.26 -13.51 5.26
CA TYR A 75 12.78 -14.62 6.04
C TYR A 75 13.41 -14.65 7.44
N ASP A 76 14.73 -14.54 7.51
CA ASP A 76 15.47 -14.71 8.77
C ASP A 76 15.45 -13.45 9.65
N ASN A 77 15.54 -12.25 9.07
CA ASN A 77 15.62 -11.02 9.86
C ASN A 77 14.27 -10.35 10.12
N VAL A 78 13.26 -10.58 9.27
CA VAL A 78 11.96 -9.90 9.36
C VAL A 78 10.83 -10.88 9.68
N LEU A 79 10.68 -11.97 8.94
CA LEU A 79 9.52 -12.87 9.08
C LEU A 79 9.62 -13.89 10.23
N CYS A 80 10.82 -14.36 10.59
CA CYS A 80 11.02 -15.26 11.72
C CYS A 80 10.64 -14.61 13.05
N PHE A 81 10.96 -13.32 13.23
CA PHE A 81 10.76 -12.58 14.48
C PHE A 81 9.38 -11.94 14.65
N LEU A 82 8.52 -12.02 13.64
CA LEU A 82 7.19 -11.42 13.73
C LEU A 82 6.19 -12.34 14.42
N SER A 83 5.46 -11.77 15.36
CA SER A 83 4.37 -12.40 16.10
C SER A 83 2.99 -12.21 15.45
N TYR A 84 2.83 -11.31 14.46
CA TYR A 84 1.51 -10.92 13.92
C TYR A 84 1.36 -10.87 12.37
N TYR A 85 0.09 -10.97 11.95
CA TYR A 85 -0.54 -11.05 10.61
C TYR A 85 0.31 -10.80 9.35
N LEU A 86 0.86 -11.88 8.80
CA LEU A 86 1.37 -11.93 7.43
C LEU A 86 0.23 -12.32 6.47
N ILE A 87 -0.15 -11.39 5.59
CA ILE A 87 -1.26 -11.55 4.65
C ILE A 87 -0.73 -11.87 3.25
N LEU A 88 -1.17 -13.01 2.73
CA LEU A 88 -0.85 -13.52 1.39
C LEU A 88 -2.10 -14.09 0.74
N ARG A 89 -2.08 -14.26 -0.58
CA ARG A 89 -3.11 -15.04 -1.28
C ARG A 89 -2.87 -16.54 -1.14
N TYR A 90 -3.92 -17.33 -1.29
CA TYR A 90 -3.82 -18.80 -1.17
C TYR A 90 -2.78 -19.43 -2.13
N PRO A 91 -2.76 -19.12 -3.44
CA PRO A 91 -1.70 -19.62 -4.31
C PRO A 91 -0.32 -19.11 -3.87
N THR A 92 -0.25 -17.87 -3.37
CA THR A 92 0.99 -17.28 -2.88
C THR A 92 1.57 -18.02 -1.69
N LYS A 93 0.72 -18.46 -0.77
CA LYS A 93 1.11 -19.32 0.35
C LYS A 93 1.57 -20.71 -0.13
N ALA A 94 0.86 -21.31 -1.09
CA ALA A 94 1.12 -22.67 -1.55
C ALA A 94 2.44 -22.81 -2.33
N LEU A 95 2.78 -21.80 -3.14
CA LEU A 95 3.99 -21.80 -3.97
C LEU A 95 5.21 -21.18 -3.25
N ALA A 96 5.03 -20.50 -2.12
CA ALA A 96 6.13 -19.90 -1.34
C ALA A 96 7.25 -20.90 -0.96
N PRO A 97 6.98 -22.08 -0.36
CA PRO A 97 8.06 -22.99 0.01
C PRO A 97 8.84 -23.51 -1.20
N LEU A 98 8.15 -23.72 -2.32
CA LEU A 98 8.77 -24.13 -3.57
C LEU A 98 9.74 -23.05 -4.10
N MET A 99 9.32 -21.78 -4.07
CA MET A 99 10.13 -20.64 -4.54
C MET A 99 11.32 -20.35 -3.62
N LEU A 100 11.12 -20.44 -2.31
CA LEU A 100 12.17 -20.21 -1.31
C LEU A 100 13.22 -21.32 -1.35
N GLU A 101 12.82 -22.58 -1.52
CA GLU A 101 13.76 -23.69 -1.65
C GLU A 101 14.59 -23.61 -2.94
N ASP A 102 13.99 -23.22 -4.06
CA ASP A 102 14.75 -22.97 -5.30
C ASP A 102 15.76 -21.84 -5.12
N TYR A 103 15.36 -20.76 -4.46
CA TYR A 103 16.26 -19.67 -4.11
C TYR A 103 17.43 -20.16 -3.24
N ARG A 104 17.15 -20.92 -2.17
CA ARG A 104 18.16 -21.49 -1.27
C ARG A 104 19.17 -22.33 -2.04
N LYS A 105 18.71 -23.26 -2.88
CA LYS A 105 19.59 -24.09 -3.73
C LYS A 105 20.43 -23.29 -4.71
N VAL A 106 19.89 -22.21 -5.28
CA VAL A 106 20.64 -21.37 -6.22
C VAL A 106 21.72 -20.56 -5.50
N MET A 107 21.45 -20.00 -4.32
CA MET A 107 22.41 -19.17 -3.59
C MET A 107 23.45 -20.03 -2.85
N VAL A 108 23.01 -21.05 -2.12
CA VAL A 108 23.90 -21.89 -1.31
C VAL A 108 24.67 -22.86 -2.21
N ASP A 109 23.98 -23.75 -2.93
CA ASP A 109 24.65 -24.84 -3.64
C ASP A 109 25.45 -24.38 -4.86
N ARG A 110 25.02 -23.31 -5.55
CA ARG A 110 25.64 -22.87 -6.81
C ARG A 110 26.54 -21.65 -6.69
N ARG A 111 26.18 -20.69 -5.84
CA ARG A 111 27.00 -19.49 -5.61
C ARG A 111 27.93 -19.62 -4.41
N GLY A 112 27.70 -20.60 -3.53
CA GLY A 112 28.50 -20.78 -2.32
C GLY A 112 28.24 -19.68 -1.28
N GLU A 113 27.08 -19.02 -1.33
CA GLU A 113 26.67 -18.08 -0.29
C GLU A 113 26.30 -18.82 1.00
N GLU A 114 26.45 -18.14 2.14
CA GLU A 114 26.00 -18.68 3.43
C GLU A 114 24.49 -18.91 3.43
N GLU A 115 24.07 -20.01 4.05
CA GLU A 115 22.66 -20.35 4.19
C GLU A 115 21.95 -19.34 5.09
N GLN A 116 21.01 -18.58 4.51
CA GLN A 116 20.30 -17.51 5.20
C GLN A 116 19.08 -17.97 5.97
N PHE A 117 18.53 -19.15 5.68
CA PHE A 117 17.34 -19.67 6.35
C PHE A 117 17.23 -21.18 6.08
N SER A 118 16.66 -21.92 7.02
CA SER A 118 16.41 -23.36 6.88
C SER A 118 15.01 -23.64 6.33
N SER A 119 14.78 -24.88 5.86
CA SER A 119 13.43 -25.32 5.47
C SER A 119 12.44 -25.32 6.65
N GLU A 120 12.92 -25.46 7.89
CA GLU A 120 12.09 -25.38 9.10
C GLU A 120 11.60 -23.96 9.35
N ASN A 121 12.49 -22.96 9.19
CA ASN A 121 12.11 -21.54 9.24
C ASN A 121 10.97 -21.31 8.24
N VAL A 122 11.11 -21.82 7.00
CA VAL A 122 10.08 -21.72 5.93
C VAL A 122 8.72 -22.26 6.39
N LEU A 123 8.69 -23.39 7.09
CA LEU A 123 7.43 -23.94 7.59
C LEU A 123 6.85 -23.09 8.73
N ASP A 124 7.69 -22.59 9.63
CA ASP A 124 7.26 -21.84 10.80
C ASP A 124 6.64 -20.48 10.47
N CYS A 125 7.21 -19.70 9.55
CA CYS A 125 6.52 -18.47 9.12
C CYS A 125 5.28 -18.77 8.25
N LEU A 126 5.22 -19.86 7.48
CA LEU A 126 3.98 -20.25 6.77
C LEU A 126 2.82 -20.60 7.72
N LYS A 127 3.10 -21.08 8.94
CA LYS A 127 2.08 -21.28 10.00
C LYS A 127 1.47 -19.95 10.45
N LYS A 128 2.24 -18.86 10.42
CA LYS A 128 1.80 -17.50 10.80
C LYS A 128 1.03 -16.78 9.68
N VAL A 129 1.00 -17.32 8.46
CA VAL A 129 0.34 -16.69 7.31
C VAL A 129 -1.17 -16.83 7.34
N THR A 130 -1.86 -15.71 7.29
CA THR A 130 -3.28 -15.63 6.96
C THR A 130 -3.44 -15.58 5.43
N ALA A 131 -4.00 -16.64 4.86
CA ALA A 131 -4.30 -16.70 3.43
C ALA A 131 -5.65 -16.02 3.14
N VAL A 132 -5.69 -15.22 2.07
CA VAL A 132 -6.87 -14.42 1.68
C VAL A 132 -7.31 -14.77 0.26
N ASP A 133 -8.61 -14.88 0.05
CA ASP A 133 -9.23 -15.13 -1.25
C ASP A 133 -9.55 -13.83 -2.02
N LEU A 134 -10.02 -13.94 -3.26
CA LEU A 134 -10.38 -12.82 -4.11
C LEU A 134 -11.54 -12.06 -3.49
N LYS A 135 -11.36 -10.74 -3.36
CA LYS A 135 -12.34 -9.82 -2.77
C LYS A 135 -12.72 -10.13 -1.32
N GLN A 136 -12.04 -11.07 -0.66
CA GLN A 136 -12.21 -11.31 0.76
C GLN A 136 -11.60 -10.14 1.54
N THR A 137 -12.38 -9.58 2.47
CA THR A 137 -11.93 -8.57 3.43
C THR A 137 -11.55 -9.26 4.74
N VAL A 138 -10.34 -9.02 5.21
CA VAL A 138 -9.85 -9.43 6.53
C VAL A 138 -9.82 -8.22 7.44
N GLN A 139 -10.45 -8.34 8.60
CA GLN A 139 -10.31 -7.38 9.68
C GLN A 139 -9.04 -7.71 10.47
N VAL A 140 -8.02 -6.85 10.38
CA VAL A 140 -6.70 -7.07 11.02
C VAL A 140 -6.68 -6.51 12.43
N ASP A 141 -7.35 -5.37 12.63
CA ASP A 141 -7.49 -4.67 13.91
C ASP A 141 -8.86 -3.96 13.90
N LYS A 142 -9.30 -3.35 15.01
CA LYS A 142 -10.59 -2.65 15.14
C LYS A 142 -10.84 -1.64 14.01
N ASP A 143 -9.78 -0.95 13.58
CA ASP A 143 -9.87 0.11 12.57
C ASP A 143 -9.28 -0.26 11.21
N LEU A 144 -8.54 -1.37 11.10
CA LEU A 144 -7.79 -1.77 9.89
C LEU A 144 -8.45 -2.94 9.15
N GLN A 145 -8.81 -2.69 7.90
CA GLN A 145 -9.31 -3.69 6.96
C GLN A 145 -8.37 -3.84 5.77
N ILE A 146 -8.12 -5.10 5.38
CA ILE A 146 -7.34 -5.45 4.20
C ILE A 146 -8.20 -6.29 3.26
N ARG A 147 -8.25 -5.95 1.97
CA ARG A 147 -8.95 -6.73 0.94
C ARG A 147 -8.07 -6.98 -0.26
N ALA A 148 -8.08 -8.21 -0.75
CA ALA A 148 -7.26 -8.61 -1.89
C ALA A 148 -8.03 -8.56 -3.22
N TYR A 149 -7.38 -8.08 -4.27
CA TYR A 149 -7.88 -7.98 -5.64
C TYR A 149 -6.99 -8.72 -6.62
N TYR A 150 -7.53 -9.16 -7.74
CA TYR A 150 -6.78 -9.92 -8.73
C TYR A 150 -5.82 -9.02 -9.52
N ALA A 151 -4.51 -9.32 -9.56
CA ALA A 151 -3.52 -8.49 -10.26
C ALA A 151 -3.20 -8.95 -11.69
N GLY A 152 -3.48 -10.20 -12.08
CA GLY A 152 -3.25 -10.69 -13.44
C GLY A 152 -1.78 -10.83 -13.87
N HIS A 153 -0.81 -10.66 -12.96
CA HIS A 153 0.63 -10.69 -13.25
C HIS A 153 1.23 -12.12 -13.25
N VAL A 154 1.13 -12.81 -12.11
CA VAL A 154 1.47 -14.23 -11.92
C VAL A 154 0.37 -14.94 -11.12
N LEU A 155 0.37 -16.28 -11.12
CA LEU A 155 -0.63 -17.07 -10.39
C LEU A 155 -0.66 -16.71 -8.91
N GLY A 156 -1.74 -16.10 -8.43
CA GLY A 156 -1.86 -15.68 -7.02
C GLY A 156 -1.55 -14.21 -6.75
N ALA A 157 -0.95 -13.50 -7.70
CA ALA A 157 -0.65 -12.08 -7.55
C ALA A 157 -1.91 -11.27 -7.22
N ALA A 158 -1.77 -10.33 -6.29
CA ALA A 158 -2.87 -9.49 -5.84
C ALA A 158 -2.47 -8.03 -5.60
N MET A 159 -3.43 -7.15 -5.91
CA MET A 159 -3.44 -5.78 -5.43
C MET A 159 -4.16 -5.76 -4.08
N PHE A 160 -3.69 -4.95 -3.13
CA PHE A 160 -4.28 -4.88 -1.80
C PHE A 160 -4.88 -3.52 -1.52
N TYR A 161 -6.15 -3.54 -1.17
CA TYR A 161 -6.88 -2.41 -0.61
C TYR A 161 -6.73 -2.41 0.90
N ALA A 162 -6.31 -1.27 1.46
CA ALA A 162 -6.23 -1.07 2.91
C ALA A 162 -7.10 0.13 3.31
N LYS A 163 -7.95 -0.06 4.31
CA LYS A 163 -8.80 0.99 4.88
C LYS A 163 -8.54 1.11 6.37
N VAL A 164 -8.26 2.34 6.82
CA VAL A 164 -8.09 2.67 8.24
C VAL A 164 -9.00 3.84 8.61
N GLY A 165 -10.11 3.55 9.29
CA GLY A 165 -11.17 4.54 9.49
C GLY A 165 -11.77 4.99 8.15
N GLU A 166 -11.78 6.29 7.88
CA GLU A 166 -12.26 6.86 6.61
C GLU A 166 -11.20 6.90 5.50
N SER A 167 -9.92 6.74 5.87
CA SER A 167 -8.81 6.80 4.90
C SER A 167 -8.65 5.46 4.19
N ALA A 168 -8.47 5.51 2.86
CA ALA A 168 -8.33 4.30 2.05
C ALA A 168 -7.19 4.41 1.03
N MET A 169 -6.48 3.31 0.84
CA MET A 169 -5.41 3.20 -0.15
C MET A 169 -5.44 1.88 -0.91
N VAL A 170 -4.75 1.85 -2.05
CA VAL A 170 -4.43 0.62 -2.78
C VAL A 170 -2.93 0.56 -3.05
N TYR A 171 -2.32 -0.58 -2.76
CA TYR A 171 -0.98 -0.95 -3.22
C TYR A 171 -1.12 -2.05 -4.28
N THR A 172 -0.65 -1.80 -5.51
CA THR A 172 -0.88 -2.73 -6.61
C THR A 172 0.06 -3.92 -6.62
N GLY A 173 1.29 -3.75 -6.13
CA GLY A 173 2.41 -4.61 -6.55
C GLY A 173 2.53 -4.63 -8.07
N ASP A 174 3.03 -5.73 -8.61
CA ASP A 174 3.06 -5.94 -10.06
C ASP A 174 1.70 -6.44 -10.57
N TYR A 175 1.18 -5.83 -11.62
CA TYR A 175 -0.13 -6.14 -12.18
C TYR A 175 -0.12 -6.06 -13.71
N ASN A 176 -1.12 -6.69 -14.34
CA ASN A 176 -1.28 -6.66 -15.78
C ASN A 176 -2.72 -6.35 -16.16
N MET A 177 -2.94 -5.23 -16.87
CA MET A 177 -4.26 -4.86 -17.37
C MET A 177 -4.65 -5.60 -18.66
N THR A 178 -3.71 -6.31 -19.31
CA THR A 178 -3.98 -7.08 -20.52
C THR A 178 -4.07 -8.57 -20.18
N PRO A 179 -5.16 -9.27 -20.57
CA PRO A 179 -5.30 -10.69 -20.25
C PRO A 179 -4.32 -11.56 -21.05
N ASP A 180 -3.68 -12.47 -20.35
CA ASP A 180 -2.87 -13.54 -20.92
C ASP A 180 -3.74 -14.78 -21.24
N ARG A 181 -3.16 -15.82 -21.83
CA ARG A 181 -3.88 -17.09 -22.04
C ARG A 181 -4.06 -17.80 -20.70
N HIS A 182 -3.00 -17.87 -19.91
CA HIS A 182 -3.00 -18.54 -18.60
C HIS A 182 -3.67 -17.71 -17.47
N LEU A 183 -3.63 -16.38 -17.52
CA LEU A 183 -4.17 -15.49 -16.48
C LEU A 183 -5.09 -14.40 -17.06
N GLY A 184 -6.04 -13.93 -16.25
CA GLY A 184 -6.91 -12.81 -16.62
C GLY A 184 -6.22 -11.45 -16.49
N ALA A 185 -6.91 -10.38 -16.88
CA ALA A 185 -6.50 -9.01 -16.57
C ALA A 185 -6.73 -8.68 -15.09
N ALA A 186 -6.02 -7.69 -14.56
CA ALA A 186 -6.23 -7.15 -13.23
C ALA A 186 -7.69 -6.68 -13.05
N GLN A 187 -8.25 -6.95 -11.86
CA GLN A 187 -9.65 -6.64 -11.54
C GLN A 187 -9.74 -5.97 -10.17
N ILE A 188 -10.28 -4.76 -10.17
CA ILE A 188 -10.54 -3.98 -8.96
C ILE A 188 -11.88 -3.27 -9.09
N ASP A 189 -12.59 -3.11 -7.96
CA ASP A 189 -13.85 -2.37 -7.95
C ASP A 189 -13.59 -0.86 -8.05
N ARG A 190 -14.63 -0.06 -8.29
CA ARG A 190 -14.50 1.40 -8.17
C ARG A 190 -14.45 1.77 -6.70
N LEU A 191 -13.36 2.41 -6.29
CA LEU A 191 -13.07 2.76 -4.90
C LEU A 191 -12.77 4.24 -4.81
N GLN A 192 -13.21 4.90 -3.73
CA GLN A 192 -12.70 6.22 -3.37
C GLN A 192 -11.41 6.03 -2.58
N LEU A 193 -10.30 6.52 -3.12
CA LEU A 193 -8.97 6.32 -2.57
C LEU A 193 -8.32 7.67 -2.27
N ASP A 194 -7.72 7.78 -1.08
CA ASP A 194 -6.83 8.89 -0.76
C ASP A 194 -5.46 8.68 -1.41
N LEU A 195 -5.01 7.42 -1.51
CA LEU A 195 -3.69 7.08 -2.04
C LEU A 195 -3.73 5.83 -2.93
N LEU A 196 -3.14 5.92 -4.12
CA LEU A 196 -2.78 4.78 -4.96
C LEU A 196 -1.26 4.68 -5.03
N ILE A 197 -0.70 3.53 -4.66
CA ILE A 197 0.70 3.18 -4.88
C ILE A 197 0.75 2.14 -6.00
N THR A 198 1.33 2.50 -7.14
CA THR A 198 1.35 1.66 -8.36
C THR A 198 2.76 1.39 -8.85
N GLU A 199 3.00 0.20 -9.41
CA GLU A 199 4.22 -0.07 -10.17
C GLU A 199 4.34 0.84 -11.39
N SER A 200 5.57 0.98 -11.90
CA SER A 200 5.90 1.86 -13.02
C SER A 200 6.97 1.28 -13.96
N THR A 201 7.10 -0.05 -13.99
CA THR A 201 8.12 -0.79 -14.74
C THR A 201 8.21 -0.36 -16.22
N TYR A 202 7.06 -0.18 -16.88
CA TYR A 202 6.95 0.23 -18.28
C TYR A 202 6.32 1.62 -18.45
N ALA A 203 6.61 2.53 -17.53
CA ALA A 203 6.05 3.88 -17.44
C ALA A 203 5.98 4.68 -18.76
N THR A 204 6.95 4.51 -19.66
CA THR A 204 7.01 5.23 -20.96
C THR A 204 6.77 4.34 -22.18
N THR A 205 6.62 3.03 -21.98
CA THR A 205 6.49 2.07 -23.08
C THR A 205 5.03 1.80 -23.34
N VAL A 206 4.60 2.01 -24.58
CA VAL A 206 3.30 1.54 -25.09
C VAL A 206 3.55 0.28 -25.91
N ARG A 207 2.82 -0.80 -25.63
CA ARG A 207 3.05 -2.06 -26.33
C ARG A 207 2.16 -2.21 -27.56
N ASP A 208 2.71 -2.92 -28.55
CA ASP A 208 1.94 -3.41 -29.67
C ASP A 208 0.87 -4.40 -29.23
N SER A 209 -0.12 -4.59 -30.11
CA SER A 209 -1.17 -5.57 -29.92
C SER A 209 -0.59 -6.95 -29.60
N LYS A 210 -1.27 -7.67 -28.68
CA LYS A 210 -0.88 -9.03 -28.28
C LYS A 210 -0.66 -9.94 -29.51
N TYR A 211 -1.56 -9.88 -30.49
CA TYR A 211 -1.49 -10.72 -31.70
C TYR A 211 -0.26 -10.42 -32.57
N ALA A 212 0.16 -9.16 -32.68
CA ALA A 212 1.37 -8.82 -33.42
C ALA A 212 2.62 -9.43 -32.76
N ARG A 213 2.73 -9.29 -31.44
CA ARG A 213 3.82 -9.88 -30.65
C ARG A 213 3.83 -11.40 -30.71
N GLU A 214 2.66 -12.05 -30.58
CA GLU A 214 2.53 -13.53 -30.73
C GLU A 214 3.01 -13.99 -32.11
N ARG A 215 2.62 -13.29 -33.18
CA ARG A 215 3.06 -13.62 -34.54
C ARG A 215 4.56 -13.47 -34.71
N GLU A 216 5.14 -12.38 -34.22
CA GLU A 216 6.58 -12.11 -34.30
C GLU A 216 7.38 -13.19 -33.58
N PHE A 217 6.98 -13.53 -32.35
CA PHE A 217 7.61 -14.61 -31.58
C PHE A 217 7.57 -15.95 -32.32
N LEU A 218 6.39 -16.38 -32.74
CA LEU A 218 6.21 -17.66 -33.43
C LEU A 218 7.01 -17.71 -34.74
N LYS A 219 7.06 -16.60 -35.48
CA LYS A 219 7.85 -16.49 -36.71
C LYS A 219 9.34 -16.67 -36.45
N SER A 220 9.89 -16.01 -35.43
CA SER A 220 11.32 -16.11 -35.09
C SER A 220 11.70 -17.50 -34.60
N VAL A 221 10.88 -18.10 -33.73
CA VAL A 221 11.11 -19.47 -33.23
C VAL A 221 11.04 -20.48 -34.38
N HIS A 222 9.99 -20.43 -35.20
CA HIS A 222 9.83 -21.33 -36.34
C HIS A 222 11.01 -21.20 -37.31
N LYS A 223 11.40 -19.98 -37.68
CA LYS A 223 12.55 -19.76 -38.57
C LYS A 223 13.84 -20.38 -38.03
N CYS A 224 14.12 -20.23 -36.74
CA CYS A 224 15.32 -20.80 -36.13
C CYS A 224 15.31 -22.33 -36.18
N VAL A 225 14.22 -22.97 -35.74
CA VAL A 225 14.14 -24.44 -35.71
C VAL A 225 14.08 -25.06 -37.11
N ALA A 226 13.48 -24.37 -38.09
CA ALA A 226 13.47 -24.80 -39.48
C ALA A 226 14.88 -24.79 -40.10
N ASN A 227 15.75 -23.88 -39.64
CA ASN A 227 17.16 -23.83 -40.01
C ASN A 227 18.05 -24.82 -39.21
N GLY A 228 17.45 -25.71 -38.41
CA GLY A 228 18.18 -26.67 -37.58
C GLY A 228 18.81 -26.07 -36.31
N GLY A 229 18.51 -24.81 -36.00
CA GLY A 229 19.03 -24.11 -34.82
C GLY A 229 18.32 -24.47 -33.52
N LYS A 230 18.98 -24.16 -32.39
CA LYS A 230 18.41 -24.30 -31.05
C LYS A 230 17.88 -22.97 -30.54
N VAL A 231 16.75 -23.01 -29.84
CA VAL A 231 16.10 -21.84 -29.25
C VAL A 231 16.19 -21.91 -27.74
N LEU A 232 16.85 -20.93 -27.12
CA LEU A 232 16.87 -20.73 -25.67
C LEU A 232 15.90 -19.61 -25.29
N ILE A 233 14.97 -19.93 -24.38
CA ILE A 233 14.00 -18.99 -23.82
C ILE A 233 14.24 -18.92 -22.31
N PRO A 234 15.07 -17.99 -21.81
CA PRO A 234 15.23 -17.81 -20.39
C PRO A 234 13.96 -17.18 -19.79
N THR A 235 13.36 -17.87 -18.82
CA THR A 235 12.14 -17.43 -18.12
C THR A 235 12.25 -17.70 -16.63
N PHE A 236 11.51 -16.95 -15.81
CA PHE A 236 11.18 -17.43 -14.47
C PHE A 236 10.27 -18.66 -14.56
N ALA A 237 10.34 -19.54 -13.55
CA ALA A 237 9.59 -20.79 -13.56
C ALA A 237 8.06 -20.61 -13.48
N LEU A 238 7.60 -19.43 -13.03
CA LEU A 238 6.20 -19.06 -12.92
C LEU A 238 5.90 -17.84 -13.81
N GLY A 239 4.80 -17.90 -14.55
CA GLY A 239 4.25 -16.82 -15.37
C GLY A 239 4.56 -17.01 -16.86
N ARG A 240 5.60 -16.34 -17.37
CA ARG A 240 5.88 -16.30 -18.83
C ARG A 240 6.23 -17.66 -19.44
N ALA A 241 6.85 -18.53 -18.66
CA ALA A 241 7.13 -19.91 -19.09
C ALA A 241 5.83 -20.63 -19.52
N GLN A 242 4.78 -20.51 -18.71
CA GLN A 242 3.47 -21.11 -19.00
C GLN A 242 2.78 -20.45 -20.19
N GLU A 243 2.76 -19.11 -20.26
CA GLU A 243 2.13 -18.38 -21.38
C GLU A 243 2.73 -18.77 -22.74
N LEU A 244 4.06 -18.73 -22.83
CA LEU A 244 4.77 -18.99 -24.09
C LEU A 244 4.73 -20.46 -24.46
N CYS A 245 4.71 -21.37 -23.48
CA CYS A 245 4.58 -22.80 -23.73
C CYS A 245 3.20 -23.14 -24.30
N ILE A 246 2.11 -22.60 -23.73
CA ILE A 246 0.75 -22.77 -24.29
C ILE A 246 0.69 -22.23 -25.73
N LEU A 247 1.30 -21.07 -25.98
CA LEU A 247 1.34 -20.47 -27.31
C LEU A 247 2.11 -21.33 -28.32
N LEU A 248 3.25 -21.89 -27.93
CA LEU A 248 4.04 -22.77 -28.79
C LEU A 248 3.35 -24.11 -29.03
N ASP A 249 2.75 -24.72 -28.00
CA ASP A 249 2.00 -25.98 -28.12
C ASP A 249 0.84 -25.86 -29.13
N ASP A 250 0.01 -24.83 -28.97
CA ASP A 250 -1.08 -24.49 -29.90
C ASP A 250 -0.57 -24.33 -31.34
N TYR A 251 0.59 -23.68 -31.52
CA TYR A 251 1.15 -23.44 -32.84
C TYR A 251 1.80 -24.70 -33.44
N TRP A 252 2.47 -25.52 -32.63
CA TRP A 252 3.08 -26.78 -33.05
C TRP A 252 2.01 -27.77 -33.52
N GLU A 253 0.89 -27.87 -32.81
CA GLU A 253 -0.25 -28.71 -33.19
C GLU A 253 -0.84 -28.27 -34.53
N ARG A 254 -1.04 -26.97 -34.74
CA ARG A 254 -1.59 -26.42 -35.99
C ARG A 254 -0.66 -26.59 -37.20
N MET A 255 0.64 -26.44 -36.98
CA MET A 255 1.65 -26.52 -38.04
C MET A 255 2.20 -27.94 -38.22
N ASN A 256 1.75 -28.90 -37.40
CA ASN A 256 2.24 -30.28 -37.38
C ASN A 256 3.77 -30.37 -37.26
N LEU A 257 4.35 -29.52 -36.41
CA LEU A 257 5.79 -29.50 -36.15
C LEU A 257 6.15 -30.60 -35.15
N LYS A 258 7.30 -31.24 -35.32
CA LYS A 258 7.78 -32.34 -34.45
C LYS A 258 8.99 -31.99 -33.60
N VAL A 259 9.46 -30.74 -33.70
CA VAL A 259 10.64 -30.26 -32.96
C VAL A 259 10.32 -30.30 -31.46
N PRO A 260 11.17 -30.91 -30.63
CA PRO A 260 10.87 -31.05 -29.21
C PRO A 260 10.95 -29.72 -28.46
N ILE A 261 10.04 -29.55 -27.52
CA ILE A 261 10.00 -28.42 -26.57
C ILE A 261 10.37 -28.98 -25.19
N TYR A 262 11.29 -28.32 -24.51
CA TYR A 262 11.80 -28.76 -23.23
C TYR A 262 11.65 -27.68 -22.16
N PHE A 263 11.40 -28.13 -20.93
CA PHE A 263 11.63 -27.33 -19.73
C PHE A 263 12.91 -27.80 -19.04
N SER A 264 13.72 -26.85 -18.57
CA SER A 264 14.76 -27.15 -17.59
C SER A 264 14.14 -27.86 -16.40
N ALA A 265 14.75 -28.97 -15.98
CA ALA A 265 14.30 -29.76 -14.85
C ALA A 265 14.09 -28.91 -13.57
N GLY A 266 13.15 -29.34 -12.71
CA GLY A 266 12.93 -28.74 -11.39
C GLY A 266 11.70 -27.83 -11.32
N LEU A 267 11.93 -26.57 -10.96
CA LEU A 267 10.91 -25.61 -10.52
C LEU A 267 9.75 -25.42 -11.51
N THR A 268 10.02 -25.35 -12.82
CA THR A 268 8.97 -25.11 -13.83
C THR A 268 8.01 -26.28 -13.98
N ILE A 269 8.48 -27.53 -13.79
CA ILE A 269 7.64 -28.72 -13.83
C ILE A 269 6.74 -28.75 -12.58
N GLN A 270 7.30 -28.46 -11.40
CA GLN A 270 6.54 -28.38 -10.16
C GLN A 270 5.51 -27.24 -10.22
N ALA A 271 5.90 -26.08 -10.74
CA ALA A 271 5.01 -24.95 -11.00
C ALA A 271 3.78 -25.36 -11.83
N ASN A 272 3.97 -26.14 -12.90
CA ASN A 272 2.85 -26.60 -13.71
C ASN A 272 1.85 -27.46 -12.91
N MET A 273 2.31 -28.26 -11.95
CA MET A 273 1.40 -29.00 -11.05
C MET A 273 0.52 -28.05 -10.23
N TYR A 274 1.08 -26.94 -9.72
CA TYR A 274 0.30 -25.92 -9.02
C TYR A 274 -0.68 -25.20 -9.93
N TYR A 275 -0.32 -24.92 -11.20
CA TYR A 275 -1.27 -24.37 -12.17
C TYR A 275 -2.45 -25.31 -12.45
N LYS A 276 -2.21 -26.63 -12.48
CA LYS A 276 -3.28 -27.64 -12.60
C LYS A 276 -4.18 -27.66 -11.37
N MET A 277 -3.60 -27.67 -10.18
CA MET A 277 -4.35 -27.75 -8.92
C MET A 277 -5.14 -26.46 -8.63
N LEU A 278 -4.57 -25.30 -8.96
CA LEU A 278 -5.14 -23.98 -8.68
C LEU A 278 -5.83 -23.38 -9.91
N ILE A 279 -6.49 -24.23 -10.72
CA ILE A 279 -7.13 -23.82 -11.97
C ILE A 279 -8.15 -22.69 -11.78
N ASN A 280 -8.83 -22.65 -10.64
CA ASN A 280 -9.81 -21.62 -10.29
C ASN A 280 -9.22 -20.19 -10.23
N TRP A 281 -7.90 -20.06 -10.27
CA TRP A 281 -7.14 -18.81 -10.19
C TRP A 281 -6.58 -18.36 -11.55
N THR A 282 -6.84 -19.15 -12.60
CA THR A 282 -6.42 -18.89 -13.98
C THR A 282 -7.46 -18.07 -14.75
N SER A 283 -7.22 -17.84 -16.04
CA SER A 283 -8.18 -17.15 -16.91
C SER A 283 -9.50 -17.94 -17.06
N GLN A 284 -10.61 -17.24 -17.33
CA GLN A 284 -11.90 -17.91 -17.54
C GLN A 284 -11.83 -18.93 -18.68
N LYS A 285 -11.13 -18.60 -19.76
CA LYS A 285 -10.91 -19.50 -20.89
C LYS A 285 -10.28 -20.82 -20.46
N VAL A 286 -9.25 -20.77 -19.61
CA VAL A 286 -8.57 -21.98 -19.10
C VAL A 286 -9.52 -22.81 -18.23
N LYS A 287 -10.27 -22.16 -17.34
CA LYS A 287 -11.29 -22.82 -16.49
C LYS A 287 -12.33 -23.55 -17.33
N ASP A 288 -12.85 -22.90 -18.37
CA ASP A 288 -13.89 -23.47 -19.23
C ASP A 288 -13.37 -24.67 -20.04
N THR A 289 -12.13 -24.58 -20.55
CA THR A 289 -11.53 -25.67 -21.32
C THR A 289 -11.04 -26.84 -20.47
N HIS A 290 -10.76 -26.61 -19.18
CA HIS A 290 -10.10 -27.57 -18.30
C HIS A 290 -10.80 -28.94 -18.23
N ALA A 291 -12.13 -28.97 -18.26
CA ALA A 291 -12.91 -30.21 -18.24
C ALA A 291 -12.69 -31.11 -19.47
N THR A 292 -12.24 -30.53 -20.60
CA THR A 292 -12.04 -31.25 -21.88
C THR A 292 -10.57 -31.40 -22.24
N ARG A 293 -9.75 -30.37 -21.97
CA ARG A 293 -8.30 -30.35 -22.17
C ARG A 293 -7.70 -29.41 -21.12
N ASN A 294 -6.85 -29.95 -20.25
CA ASN A 294 -6.09 -29.12 -19.33
C ASN A 294 -4.95 -28.43 -20.10
N ALA A 295 -4.94 -27.09 -20.07
CA ALA A 295 -3.95 -26.26 -20.77
C ALA A 295 -2.50 -26.47 -20.25
N PHE A 296 -2.34 -27.11 -19.10
CA PHE A 296 -1.04 -27.41 -18.49
C PHE A 296 -0.71 -28.91 -18.53
N ASP A 297 -1.60 -29.76 -19.06
CA ASP A 297 -1.31 -31.16 -19.40
C ASP A 297 -0.62 -31.23 -20.76
N PHE A 298 0.61 -30.76 -20.81
CA PHE A 298 1.48 -31.01 -21.94
C PHE A 298 1.71 -32.53 -22.04
N LYS A 299 1.36 -33.17 -23.15
CA LYS A 299 1.39 -34.65 -23.25
C LYS A 299 2.79 -35.16 -22.95
N HIS A 300 2.95 -35.80 -21.80
CA HIS A 300 4.22 -36.33 -21.33
C HIS A 300 4.56 -37.63 -22.06
N GLY A 301 5.83 -37.85 -22.40
CA GLY A 301 6.35 -39.21 -22.48
C GLY A 301 6.34 -39.82 -21.07
N ASP A 302 5.90 -41.07 -20.94
CA ASP A 302 5.55 -41.75 -19.69
C ASP A 302 6.50 -41.46 -18.50
N PHE A 303 5.90 -41.01 -17.40
CA PHE A 303 6.54 -40.88 -16.08
C PHE A 303 6.06 -41.99 -15.15
N THR A 304 6.41 -43.24 -15.46
CA THR A 304 6.37 -44.35 -14.51
C THR A 304 7.51 -45.32 -14.80
N GLY A 305 8.43 -45.48 -13.85
CA GLY A 305 9.33 -46.63 -13.77
C GLY A 305 10.76 -46.41 -14.26
N ALA A 306 11.66 -46.04 -13.35
CA ALA A 306 13.05 -46.50 -13.35
C ALA A 306 13.64 -46.32 -11.95
N GLU A 307 13.12 -47.05 -10.97
CA GLU A 307 14.04 -47.63 -9.99
C GLU A 307 14.91 -48.62 -10.77
N GLY A 308 16.23 -48.44 -10.66
CA GLY A 308 17.21 -49.12 -11.50
C GLY A 308 17.11 -50.64 -11.36
N THR A 309 16.69 -51.30 -12.44
CA THR A 309 17.14 -52.67 -12.71
C THR A 309 18.30 -52.56 -13.70
N ILE A 310 19.51 -52.52 -13.15
CA ILE A 310 20.73 -52.72 -13.93
C ILE A 310 20.71 -54.18 -14.40
N ALA A 311 20.34 -54.40 -15.65
CA ALA A 311 20.59 -55.65 -16.35
C ALA A 311 22.09 -55.73 -16.69
N CYS A 312 22.90 -56.17 -15.74
CA CYS A 312 24.28 -56.57 -16.01
C CYS A 312 24.28 -57.87 -16.82
N SER A 313 24.90 -57.82 -18.01
CA SER A 313 25.27 -59.02 -18.77
C SER A 313 26.33 -59.84 -18.00
N PRO A 314 26.33 -61.17 -18.13
CA PRO A 314 27.07 -62.05 -17.22
C PRO A 314 28.59 -61.96 -17.46
N LYS A 315 29.33 -61.56 -16.43
CA LYS A 315 30.77 -61.85 -16.32
C LYS A 315 30.96 -63.09 -15.47
N GLN A 316 31.89 -63.93 -15.95
CA GLN A 316 32.25 -65.23 -15.44
C GLN A 316 32.65 -65.23 -13.96
N SER A 317 32.23 -66.31 -13.30
CA SER A 317 32.73 -66.97 -12.10
C SER A 317 34.06 -66.47 -11.49
N THR A 318 34.06 -66.27 -10.17
CA THR A 318 34.98 -66.95 -9.22
C THR A 318 34.43 -66.86 -7.79
N SER A 319 34.53 -67.99 -7.09
CA SER A 319 34.31 -68.34 -5.67
C SER A 319 34.55 -67.26 -4.60
N SER A 320 33.73 -67.22 -3.54
CA SER A 320 33.99 -67.91 -2.25
C SER A 320 33.10 -67.37 -1.10
N ASP A 321 32.43 -68.30 -0.43
CA ASP A 321 32.20 -68.45 1.02
C ASP A 321 31.29 -67.52 1.87
N CYS A 322 30.50 -68.26 2.68
CA CYS A 322 29.91 -67.98 4.00
C CYS A 322 28.78 -66.92 4.10
N SER A 323 27.69 -67.11 4.83
CA SER A 323 27.16 -68.19 5.69
C SER A 323 25.84 -67.66 6.31
N THR A 324 24.80 -68.50 6.42
CA THR A 324 23.76 -68.59 7.50
C THR A 324 23.02 -67.31 7.95
N SER A 325 21.71 -67.24 8.21
CA SER A 325 20.71 -68.21 8.67
C SER A 325 19.31 -67.53 8.71
N GLU A 326 18.27 -68.32 8.40
CA GLU A 326 16.98 -68.46 9.12
C GLU A 326 16.21 -67.23 9.64
N LEU A 327 14.95 -67.05 9.19
CA LEU A 327 13.72 -67.54 9.86
C LEU A 327 12.47 -66.88 9.26
N ALA A 328 11.59 -67.70 8.70
CA ALA A 328 10.17 -67.38 8.55
C ALA A 328 9.40 -68.01 9.73
N PRO A 329 8.16 -67.57 9.97
CA PRO A 329 7.11 -68.58 10.06
C PRO A 329 5.89 -68.25 9.20
N SER A 330 5.43 -69.31 8.56
CA SER A 330 4.18 -69.53 7.85
C SER A 330 2.97 -69.60 8.78
N VAL A 331 1.82 -69.13 8.32
CA VAL A 331 0.51 -69.77 8.62
C VAL A 331 -0.29 -69.82 7.34
N ALA A 332 -0.61 -71.04 6.92
CA ALA A 332 -1.54 -71.38 5.84
C ALA A 332 -2.84 -71.94 6.45
N LEU A 333 -3.94 -71.90 5.69
CA LEU A 333 -5.06 -72.84 5.61
C LEU A 333 -6.04 -72.24 4.57
N ASP A 334 -6.02 -72.69 3.31
CA ASP A 334 -6.77 -73.84 2.72
C ASP A 334 -8.26 -73.56 2.45
N GLY A 335 -8.72 -73.94 1.24
CA GLY A 335 -10.14 -74.19 0.99
C GLY A 335 -10.66 -73.81 -0.39
N SER A 336 -10.58 -74.75 -1.32
CA SER A 336 -11.13 -74.81 -2.68
C SER A 336 -12.65 -74.57 -2.84
N THR A 337 -13.08 -74.13 -4.03
CA THR A 337 -13.94 -74.88 -5.00
C THR A 337 -14.62 -73.93 -5.99
N GLY A 338 -14.64 -74.32 -7.28
CA GLY A 338 -15.36 -73.61 -8.34
C GLY A 338 -16.80 -74.10 -8.54
N ILE A 339 -17.56 -73.40 -9.38
CA ILE A 339 -18.45 -73.91 -10.45
C ILE A 339 -19.30 -72.74 -11.02
N GLU A 340 -19.55 -72.87 -12.32
CA GLU A 340 -20.28 -72.03 -13.28
C GLU A 340 -21.76 -71.74 -12.95
N THR A 341 -22.33 -70.72 -13.61
CA THR A 341 -23.67 -70.63 -14.28
C THR A 341 -24.01 -69.15 -14.54
N SER A 342 -24.06 -68.64 -15.79
CA SER A 342 -25.12 -68.67 -16.82
C SER A 342 -26.24 -67.62 -16.66
N ALA A 343 -26.43 -66.82 -17.73
CA ALA A 343 -27.63 -66.04 -18.14
C ALA A 343 -28.04 -64.86 -17.21
N ASP A 344 -28.52 -63.70 -17.65
CA ASP A 344 -29.42 -63.38 -18.75
C ASP A 344 -29.29 -61.90 -19.19
N ARG A 345 -29.64 -61.63 -20.46
CA ARG A 345 -29.95 -60.26 -20.97
C ARG A 345 -31.42 -59.92 -20.66
N PRO A 346 -31.83 -58.64 -20.78
CA PRO A 346 -32.48 -58.27 -22.04
C PRO A 346 -32.18 -56.86 -22.57
N SER A 347 -32.53 -56.72 -23.85
CA SER A 347 -32.40 -55.61 -24.78
C SER A 347 -33.42 -54.47 -24.65
N SER A 348 -33.06 -53.27 -25.11
CA SER A 348 -33.90 -52.41 -25.99
C SER A 348 -33.01 -51.32 -26.62
N ARG A 349 -32.75 -51.38 -27.93
CA ARG A 349 -33.46 -50.80 -29.09
C ARG A 349 -33.05 -49.36 -29.43
N VAL A 350 -32.45 -49.28 -30.62
CA VAL A 350 -31.96 -48.14 -31.39
C VAL A 350 -33.13 -47.40 -32.06
N LEU A 351 -33.01 -46.08 -32.26
CA LEU A 351 -33.62 -45.37 -33.38
C LEU A 351 -32.74 -44.20 -33.81
N SER A 352 -32.32 -44.25 -35.08
CA SER A 352 -31.55 -43.24 -35.82
C SER A 352 -32.47 -42.29 -36.58
N SER A 353 -32.10 -41.02 -36.74
CA SER A 353 -32.38 -40.29 -37.98
C SER A 353 -31.41 -39.12 -38.21
N LYS A 354 -30.98 -38.97 -39.46
CA LYS A 354 -30.18 -37.88 -40.05
C LYS A 354 -31.10 -36.74 -40.49
N ILE A 355 -30.67 -35.48 -40.39
CA ILE A 355 -30.94 -34.42 -41.39
C ILE A 355 -29.76 -33.43 -41.41
N ALA A 356 -29.34 -33.04 -42.62
CA ALA A 356 -28.37 -32.00 -42.94
C ALA A 356 -29.04 -30.65 -43.22
N GLY A 357 -28.34 -29.53 -43.00
CA GLY A 357 -28.80 -28.21 -43.41
C GLY A 357 -27.75 -27.12 -43.19
N SER A 358 -27.13 -26.67 -44.27
CA SER A 358 -26.28 -25.48 -44.38
C SER A 358 -27.16 -24.23 -44.53
N ILE A 359 -26.74 -23.09 -43.97
CA ILE A 359 -26.95 -21.71 -44.47
C ILE A 359 -26.07 -20.78 -43.61
N GLY A 360 -25.28 -19.91 -44.24
CA GLY A 360 -24.62 -18.79 -43.59
C GLY A 360 -25.39 -17.49 -43.81
N THR A 361 -25.12 -16.46 -42.99
CA THR A 361 -25.13 -15.04 -43.37
C THR A 361 -24.60 -14.18 -42.22
N GLU A 362 -24.03 -13.05 -42.62
CA GLU A 362 -23.42 -11.98 -41.84
C GLU A 362 -24.39 -11.17 -40.95
N GLU A 363 -23.75 -10.29 -40.15
CA GLU A 363 -24.16 -8.94 -39.76
C GLU A 363 -24.61 -8.63 -38.32
N LYS A 364 -23.93 -7.57 -37.83
CA LYS A 364 -24.40 -6.42 -37.04
C LYS A 364 -24.57 -6.51 -35.52
N ILE A 365 -23.61 -5.84 -34.90
CA ILE A 365 -23.67 -4.99 -33.71
C ILE A 365 -25.03 -4.30 -33.58
N SER A 366 -25.66 -4.43 -32.40
CA SER A 366 -26.55 -3.41 -31.84
C SER A 366 -26.50 -3.41 -30.31
N TYR A 367 -26.36 -2.21 -29.76
CA TYR A 367 -26.50 -1.89 -28.35
C TYR A 367 -27.96 -1.99 -27.94
N ILE A 368 -28.27 -2.70 -26.83
CA ILE A 368 -29.53 -2.50 -26.11
C ILE A 368 -29.25 -2.43 -24.61
N ASN A 369 -29.62 -1.27 -24.08
CA ASN A 369 -29.73 -0.88 -22.68
C ASN A 369 -30.98 -1.57 -22.08
N ARG A 370 -30.86 -2.34 -20.99
CA ARG A 370 -32.00 -2.67 -20.12
C ARG A 370 -31.62 -2.74 -18.65
N SER A 371 -32.33 -1.90 -17.91
CA SER A 371 -32.48 -1.80 -16.47
C SER A 371 -33.20 -3.01 -15.86
N SER A 372 -32.87 -3.24 -14.58
CA SER A 372 -33.75 -3.73 -13.49
C SER A 372 -34.58 -4.99 -13.71
N SER A 373 -34.16 -6.09 -13.07
CA SER A 373 -35.02 -6.90 -12.20
C SER A 373 -34.21 -8.05 -11.58
N SER A 374 -34.08 -8.01 -10.26
CA SER A 374 -33.57 -9.08 -9.40
C SER A 374 -34.40 -10.36 -9.52
N PRO A 375 -33.81 -11.53 -9.22
CA PRO A 375 -34.55 -12.58 -8.55
C PRO A 375 -33.94 -12.87 -7.17
N LEU A 376 -34.82 -12.80 -6.18
CA LEU A 376 -34.70 -13.37 -4.85
C LEU A 376 -34.39 -14.87 -4.94
N LEU A 377 -33.41 -15.34 -4.18
CA LEU A 377 -33.35 -16.74 -3.75
C LEU A 377 -33.13 -16.80 -2.23
N LEU A 378 -34.15 -17.41 -1.64
CA LEU A 378 -34.43 -17.72 -0.24
C LEU A 378 -33.22 -18.14 0.61
N GLU A 379 -33.12 -17.47 1.75
CA GLU A 379 -32.45 -17.94 2.96
C GLU A 379 -33.13 -19.21 3.48
N SER A 380 -32.32 -20.17 3.93
CA SER A 380 -32.79 -21.24 4.81
C SER A 380 -31.89 -21.28 6.03
N ASP A 381 -32.47 -20.91 7.16
CA ASP A 381 -31.94 -21.02 8.51
C ASP A 381 -31.50 -22.45 8.82
N PHE A 382 -30.31 -22.60 9.42
CA PHE A 382 -29.98 -23.79 10.21
C PHE A 382 -29.28 -23.36 11.50
N GLU A 383 -30.00 -23.56 12.60
CA GLU A 383 -29.58 -23.31 13.99
C GLU A 383 -28.37 -24.17 14.40
N GLU A 384 -27.50 -23.54 15.19
CA GLU A 384 -26.44 -24.15 15.98
C GLU A 384 -26.98 -25.22 16.94
N LYS A 385 -26.41 -26.44 16.89
CA LYS A 385 -26.22 -27.27 18.08
C LYS A 385 -24.84 -27.91 18.12
N ASN A 386 -24.17 -27.68 19.24
CA ASN A 386 -22.90 -28.24 19.69
C ASN A 386 -22.74 -29.75 19.41
N GLY A 387 -21.60 -30.15 18.86
CA GLY A 387 -21.21 -31.55 18.73
C GLY A 387 -19.82 -31.72 18.14
N LEU A 388 -18.85 -31.95 19.02
CA LEU A 388 -17.47 -32.35 18.75
C LEU A 388 -17.38 -33.45 17.66
N CYS A 389 -16.63 -33.25 16.57
CA CYS A 389 -16.23 -34.37 15.71
C CYS A 389 -14.92 -34.12 14.95
N SER A 390 -14.07 -35.13 15.06
CA SER A 390 -12.69 -35.27 14.60
C SER A 390 -12.52 -35.31 13.07
N GLU A 391 -11.31 -34.93 12.66
CA GLU A 391 -10.67 -35.12 11.35
C GLU A 391 -11.21 -36.29 10.51
N LYS A 392 -11.62 -36.00 9.27
CA LYS A 392 -11.72 -37.01 8.21
C LYS A 392 -11.14 -36.51 6.88
N THR A 393 -10.05 -37.19 6.52
CA THR A 393 -9.39 -37.32 5.22
C THR A 393 -10.40 -37.55 4.09
N THR A 394 -10.35 -36.74 3.03
CA THR A 394 -11.15 -36.98 1.82
C THR A 394 -10.35 -37.83 0.83
N TYR A 395 -10.90 -38.99 0.48
CA TYR A 395 -10.39 -39.95 -0.50
C TYR A 395 -10.54 -39.42 -1.94
N ILE A 396 -9.47 -39.58 -2.74
CA ILE A 396 -9.49 -39.39 -4.19
C ILE A 396 -9.91 -40.72 -4.83
N SER A 397 -11.07 -40.75 -5.51
CA SER A 397 -11.47 -41.88 -6.35
C SER A 397 -10.99 -41.67 -7.80
N CYS A 398 -10.05 -42.49 -8.25
CA CYS A 398 -9.65 -42.59 -9.66
C CYS A 398 -10.79 -43.20 -10.50
N PHE A 399 -11.25 -42.47 -11.53
CA PHE A 399 -12.08 -43.02 -12.60
C PHE A 399 -11.18 -43.56 -13.71
N THR A 400 -11.30 -44.85 -14.00
CA THR A 400 -10.67 -45.52 -15.15
C THR A 400 -11.61 -45.45 -16.35
N GLY A 401 -11.40 -44.45 -17.22
CA GLY A 401 -12.02 -44.35 -18.54
C GLY A 401 -10.97 -44.48 -19.64
N SER A 402 -11.03 -45.57 -20.42
CA SER A 402 -10.17 -45.77 -21.59
C SER A 402 -10.59 -44.83 -22.72
N VAL A 403 -9.70 -43.92 -23.13
CA VAL A 403 -9.86 -43.07 -24.33
C VAL A 403 -8.78 -43.45 -25.34
N THR A 404 -9.20 -43.93 -26.50
CA THR A 404 -8.32 -44.26 -27.63
C THR A 404 -7.77 -42.97 -28.24
N LEU A 405 -6.46 -42.72 -28.11
CA LEU A 405 -5.79 -41.52 -28.62
C LEU A 405 -5.32 -41.71 -30.07
N LYS A 406 -5.72 -40.77 -30.96
CA LYS A 406 -5.12 -40.62 -32.29
C LYS A 406 -3.68 -40.09 -32.16
N ASN A 407 -2.74 -40.80 -32.78
CA ASN A 407 -1.31 -40.49 -32.85
C ASN A 407 -1.04 -39.22 -33.65
N SER A 408 -0.53 -38.18 -32.99
CA SER A 408 0.36 -37.10 -33.49
C SER A 408 0.45 -35.99 -32.44
N VAL A 409 1.34 -36.05 -31.44
CA VAL A 409 1.48 -34.93 -30.48
C VAL A 409 2.93 -34.74 -30.03
N VAL A 410 3.35 -33.47 -30.00
CA VAL A 410 4.63 -32.97 -29.47
C VAL A 410 4.61 -33.07 -27.95
N ALA A 411 5.60 -33.73 -27.36
CA ALA A 411 5.73 -33.85 -25.92
C ALA A 411 6.59 -32.70 -25.36
N VAL A 412 6.09 -32.00 -24.34
CA VAL A 412 6.95 -31.13 -23.54
C VAL A 412 7.70 -31.99 -22.55
N CYS A 413 9.03 -32.03 -22.72
CA CYS A 413 9.89 -32.99 -22.03
C CYS A 413 10.79 -32.32 -20.99
N ARG A 414 11.27 -33.12 -20.04
CA ARG A 414 12.35 -32.71 -19.15
C ARG A 414 13.63 -32.59 -19.97
N PHE A 415 14.35 -31.47 -19.83
CA PHE A 415 15.67 -31.33 -20.41
C PHE A 415 16.73 -32.00 -19.53
N ASP A 416 17.39 -33.02 -20.06
CA ASP A 416 18.61 -33.58 -19.47
C ASP A 416 19.83 -32.76 -19.91
N ARG A 417 20.81 -32.56 -19.02
CA ARG A 417 22.04 -31.81 -19.33
C ARG A 417 22.84 -32.46 -20.46
N SER A 418 22.71 -33.77 -20.65
CA SER A 418 23.28 -34.47 -21.81
C SER A 418 22.81 -33.88 -23.16
N LEU A 419 21.62 -33.25 -23.19
CA LEU A 419 21.02 -32.67 -24.40
C LEU A 419 21.60 -31.30 -24.78
N ILE A 420 22.43 -30.68 -23.94
CA ILE A 420 23.09 -29.39 -24.26
C ILE A 420 23.84 -29.53 -25.59
N ASN A 421 24.58 -30.64 -25.75
CA ASN A 421 25.41 -30.93 -26.91
C ASN A 421 24.75 -31.86 -27.94
N ALA A 422 23.51 -32.32 -27.67
CA ALA A 422 22.81 -33.21 -28.60
C ALA A 422 22.57 -32.52 -29.95
N PRO A 423 22.72 -33.23 -31.08
CA PRO A 423 22.47 -32.66 -32.40
C PRO A 423 20.98 -32.40 -32.64
N GLY A 424 20.67 -31.46 -33.51
CA GLY A 424 19.31 -31.16 -33.96
C GLY A 424 18.65 -29.97 -33.27
N PRO A 425 17.54 -29.46 -33.85
CA PRO A 425 16.82 -28.31 -33.33
C PRO A 425 16.01 -28.69 -32.10
N CYS A 426 15.91 -27.78 -31.15
CA CYS A 426 15.00 -27.87 -30.01
C CYS A 426 14.65 -26.49 -29.49
N VAL A 427 13.57 -26.42 -28.72
CA VAL A 427 13.21 -25.24 -27.93
C VAL A 427 13.38 -25.56 -26.46
N LEU A 428 14.12 -24.73 -25.71
CA LEU A 428 14.37 -24.91 -24.29
C LEU A 428 13.96 -23.69 -23.50
N PHE A 429 13.04 -23.88 -22.56
CA PHE A 429 12.76 -22.93 -21.48
C PHE A 429 13.71 -23.20 -20.31
N ALA A 430 14.51 -22.20 -19.93
CA ALA A 430 15.52 -22.34 -18.87
C ALA A 430 15.38 -21.26 -17.79
N THR A 431 15.73 -21.60 -16.55
CA THR A 431 15.76 -20.67 -15.41
C THR A 431 17.21 -20.35 -14.99
N PRO A 432 17.48 -19.15 -14.44
CA PRO A 432 16.59 -18.00 -14.23
C PRO A 432 16.37 -17.11 -15.47
N GLY A 433 15.28 -16.33 -15.48
CA GLY A 433 14.83 -15.55 -16.64
C GLY A 433 15.76 -14.43 -17.11
N MET A 434 16.59 -13.87 -16.22
CA MET A 434 17.50 -12.77 -16.56
C MET A 434 18.94 -13.24 -16.87
N ILE A 435 19.16 -14.56 -16.95
CA ILE A 435 20.48 -15.17 -17.14
C ILE A 435 21.48 -14.69 -16.07
N SER A 436 21.06 -14.53 -14.81
CA SER A 436 21.93 -14.08 -13.71
C SER A 436 22.84 -15.18 -13.14
N GLY A 437 22.72 -16.41 -13.66
CA GLY A 437 23.41 -17.59 -13.18
C GLY A 437 22.66 -18.86 -13.60
N GLY A 438 22.90 -19.96 -12.88
CA GLY A 438 22.08 -21.16 -12.98
C GLY A 438 22.12 -21.86 -14.34
N PHE A 439 21.04 -22.60 -14.65
CA PHE A 439 21.00 -23.47 -15.82
C PHE A 439 20.85 -22.69 -17.13
N SER A 440 20.13 -21.56 -17.12
CA SER A 440 20.04 -20.67 -18.29
C SER A 440 21.41 -20.13 -18.70
N LEU A 441 22.30 -19.81 -17.74
CA LEU A 441 23.65 -19.35 -18.05
C LEU A 441 24.53 -20.49 -18.57
N GLU A 442 24.43 -21.69 -17.99
CA GLU A 442 25.13 -22.89 -18.45
C GLU A 442 24.80 -23.21 -19.92
N VAL A 443 23.52 -23.19 -20.28
CA VAL A 443 23.11 -23.40 -21.68
C VAL A 443 23.54 -22.24 -22.57
N PHE A 444 23.38 -20.99 -22.10
CA PHE A 444 23.78 -19.80 -22.85
C PHE A 444 25.26 -19.84 -23.22
N LYS A 445 26.15 -20.22 -22.30
CA LYS A 445 27.60 -20.41 -22.57
C LYS A 445 27.87 -21.32 -23.76
N ASN A 446 27.11 -22.41 -23.88
CA ASN A 446 27.31 -23.41 -24.92
C ASN A 446 26.62 -23.03 -26.24
N TRP A 447 25.49 -22.32 -26.20
CA TRP A 447 24.67 -22.07 -27.38
C TRP A 447 24.89 -20.68 -28.00
N ALA A 448 25.39 -19.71 -27.23
CA ALA A 448 25.65 -18.36 -27.70
C ALA A 448 26.67 -18.25 -28.86
N PRO A 449 27.71 -19.11 -28.93
CA PRO A 449 28.66 -19.04 -30.05
C PRO A 449 28.12 -19.51 -31.41
N SER A 450 26.91 -20.07 -31.51
CA SER A 450 26.38 -20.52 -32.81
C SER A 450 25.42 -19.51 -33.43
N GLU A 451 25.68 -19.09 -34.67
CA GLU A 451 24.84 -18.15 -35.44
C GLU A 451 23.46 -18.72 -35.82
N THR A 452 23.35 -20.05 -35.85
CA THR A 452 22.08 -20.75 -36.12
C THR A 452 21.11 -20.66 -34.95
N ASN A 453 21.63 -20.43 -33.74
CA ASN A 453 20.84 -20.45 -32.52
C ASN A 453 20.15 -19.11 -32.26
N LEU A 454 19.09 -19.17 -31.46
CA LEU A 454 18.29 -18.03 -31.08
C LEU A 454 18.15 -17.98 -29.56
N VAL A 455 18.43 -16.82 -28.97
CA VAL A 455 18.12 -16.52 -27.57
C VAL A 455 16.99 -15.50 -27.56
N THR A 456 15.86 -15.88 -26.98
CA THR A 456 14.65 -15.04 -26.97
C THR A 456 14.34 -14.58 -25.56
N LEU A 457 14.51 -13.29 -25.27
CA LEU A 457 14.31 -12.68 -23.95
C LEU A 457 12.86 -12.18 -23.83
N PRO A 458 11.98 -12.82 -23.03
CA PRO A 458 10.54 -12.59 -23.06
C PRO A 458 10.04 -11.44 -22.18
N GLY A 459 10.88 -10.89 -21.31
CA GLY A 459 10.47 -9.95 -20.27
C GLY A 459 11.54 -8.92 -19.92
N TYR A 460 11.26 -8.19 -18.85
CA TYR A 460 12.18 -7.19 -18.32
C TYR A 460 13.43 -7.85 -17.74
N CYS A 461 14.60 -7.25 -17.97
CA CYS A 461 15.84 -7.62 -17.30
C CYS A 461 16.35 -6.43 -16.50
N VAL A 462 16.58 -6.63 -15.20
CA VAL A 462 17.11 -5.60 -14.30
C VAL A 462 18.56 -5.27 -14.66
N ALA A 463 18.94 -4.01 -14.49
CA ALA A 463 20.30 -3.55 -14.69
C ALA A 463 21.31 -4.38 -13.85
N GLY A 464 22.47 -4.65 -14.44
CA GLY A 464 23.49 -5.53 -13.84
C GLY A 464 23.39 -7.00 -14.26
N THR A 465 22.27 -7.43 -14.85
CA THR A 465 22.13 -8.82 -15.34
C THR A 465 22.68 -9.03 -16.76
N ILE A 466 23.00 -10.29 -17.12
CA ILE A 466 23.42 -10.65 -18.49
C ILE A 466 22.29 -10.37 -19.48
N GLY A 467 21.04 -10.69 -19.13
CA GLY A 467 19.88 -10.40 -19.97
C GLY A 467 19.77 -8.92 -20.33
N HIS A 468 20.00 -8.02 -19.36
CA HIS A 468 20.00 -6.58 -19.62
C HIS A 468 21.15 -6.17 -20.57
N ARG A 469 22.36 -6.71 -20.38
CA ARG A 469 23.51 -6.44 -21.28
C ARG A 469 23.21 -6.87 -22.72
N LEU A 470 22.55 -8.02 -22.91
CA LEU A 470 22.12 -8.52 -24.22
C LEU A 470 21.10 -7.60 -24.90
N MET A 471 20.17 -7.01 -24.13
CA MET A 471 19.14 -6.11 -24.65
C MET A 471 19.70 -4.73 -25.02
N SER A 472 20.59 -4.17 -24.19
CA SER A 472 21.00 -2.77 -24.31
C SER A 472 22.11 -2.50 -25.35
N GLY A 473 22.90 -3.52 -25.72
CA GLY A 473 24.07 -3.30 -26.57
C GLY A 473 24.34 -4.32 -27.68
N LYS A 474 23.55 -5.40 -27.78
CA LYS A 474 23.82 -6.56 -28.68
C LYS A 474 25.33 -6.90 -28.74
N PRO A 475 25.97 -7.15 -27.59
CA PRO A 475 27.41 -7.31 -27.53
C PRO A 475 27.84 -8.55 -28.32
N THR A 476 28.99 -8.49 -28.99
CA THR A 476 29.63 -9.65 -29.61
C THR A 476 30.36 -10.51 -28.58
N THR A 477 30.74 -9.94 -27.45
CA THR A 477 31.44 -10.67 -26.37
C THR A 477 30.87 -10.25 -25.01
N ILE A 478 30.65 -11.22 -24.13
CA ILE A 478 30.25 -10.99 -22.73
C ILE A 478 31.35 -11.53 -21.82
N GLU A 479 31.95 -10.63 -21.06
CA GLU A 479 32.85 -10.98 -19.96
C GLU A 479 32.01 -11.33 -18.73
N LEU A 480 32.21 -12.54 -18.21
CA LEU A 480 31.60 -13.00 -16.96
C LEU A 480 32.54 -12.76 -15.78
N ASP A 481 33.78 -13.19 -15.94
CA ASP A 481 34.84 -13.18 -14.95
C ASP A 481 36.18 -12.96 -15.68
N LYS A 482 37.27 -12.69 -14.95
CA LYS A 482 38.59 -12.36 -15.53
C LYS A 482 39.09 -13.40 -16.54
N ASP A 483 38.65 -14.65 -16.40
CA ASP A 483 39.11 -15.78 -17.21
C ASP A 483 38.04 -16.33 -18.17
N THR A 484 36.79 -15.85 -18.09
CA THR A 484 35.67 -16.39 -18.89
C THR A 484 35.03 -15.32 -19.78
N GLN A 485 35.27 -15.43 -21.09
CA GLN A 485 34.59 -14.66 -22.12
C GLN A 485 33.66 -15.55 -22.94
N ILE A 486 32.43 -15.08 -23.19
CA ILE A 486 31.46 -15.75 -24.07
C ILE A 486 31.38 -14.97 -25.37
N ASP A 487 31.67 -15.64 -26.49
CA ASP A 487 31.38 -15.10 -27.82
C ASP A 487 29.89 -15.27 -28.16
N VAL A 488 29.23 -14.17 -28.49
CA VAL A 488 27.79 -14.08 -28.72
C VAL A 488 27.56 -13.85 -30.22
N ARG A 489 27.39 -14.96 -30.94
CA ARG A 489 27.08 -14.97 -32.38
C ARG A 489 25.63 -15.38 -32.68
N CYS A 490 24.95 -15.99 -31.71
CA CYS A 490 23.54 -16.35 -31.82
C CYS A 490 22.66 -15.11 -32.00
N GLN A 491 21.49 -15.31 -32.60
CA GLN A 491 20.51 -14.25 -32.75
C GLN A 491 19.90 -13.91 -31.38
N ILE A 492 19.96 -12.64 -30.99
CA ILE A 492 19.30 -12.14 -29.78
C ILE A 492 18.00 -11.46 -30.19
N HIS A 493 16.88 -11.99 -29.70
CA HIS A 493 15.54 -11.45 -29.93
C HIS A 493 14.92 -11.02 -28.62
N GLN A 494 14.70 -9.73 -28.44
CA GLN A 494 13.94 -9.20 -27.33
C GLN A 494 12.45 -9.19 -27.67
N LEU A 495 11.66 -9.80 -26.80
CA LEU A 495 10.22 -9.84 -26.89
C LEU A 495 9.59 -8.98 -25.80
N SER A 496 8.59 -8.18 -26.18
CA SER A 496 7.78 -7.41 -25.22
C SER A 496 6.65 -8.26 -24.62
N PHE A 497 6.92 -9.48 -24.16
CA PHE A 497 5.92 -10.40 -23.57
C PHE A 497 5.72 -10.25 -22.07
N SER A 498 6.39 -9.26 -21.46
CA SER A 498 6.40 -8.98 -20.03
C SER A 498 5.01 -9.06 -19.35
N PRO A 499 4.91 -9.71 -18.16
CA PRO A 499 3.69 -9.83 -17.35
C PRO A 499 3.29 -8.54 -16.61
N HIS A 500 3.95 -7.42 -16.88
CA HIS A 500 3.66 -6.14 -16.21
C HIS A 500 2.76 -5.30 -17.10
N THR A 501 2.00 -4.38 -16.52
CA THR A 501 1.23 -3.40 -17.28
C THR A 501 2.15 -2.48 -18.09
N ASP A 502 1.61 -1.83 -19.14
CA ASP A 502 2.33 -0.83 -19.93
C ASP A 502 1.86 0.59 -19.55
N ALA A 503 2.46 1.61 -20.16
CA ALA A 503 2.13 3.01 -19.85
C ALA A 503 0.62 3.32 -20.01
N LYS A 504 -0.03 2.68 -20.99
CA LYS A 504 -1.47 2.85 -21.22
C LYS A 504 -2.26 2.19 -20.08
N GLY A 505 -1.95 0.95 -19.74
CA GLY A 505 -2.64 0.23 -18.67
C GLY A 505 -2.49 0.91 -17.29
N ILE A 506 -1.33 1.52 -17.01
CA ILE A 506 -1.13 2.31 -15.77
C ILE A 506 -2.06 3.53 -15.77
N MET A 507 -2.07 4.31 -16.85
CA MET A 507 -2.94 5.49 -16.97
C MET A 507 -4.43 5.12 -16.90
N ASP A 508 -4.83 4.01 -17.54
CA ASP A 508 -6.20 3.51 -17.51
C ASP A 508 -6.64 3.13 -16.08
N LEU A 509 -5.76 2.48 -15.29
CA LEU A 509 -6.04 2.15 -13.89
C LEU A 509 -6.14 3.42 -13.02
N VAL A 510 -5.18 4.34 -13.13
CA VAL A 510 -5.19 5.61 -12.37
C VAL A 510 -6.45 6.41 -12.67
N LYS A 511 -6.83 6.50 -13.96
CA LYS A 511 -8.07 7.16 -14.38
C LYS A 511 -9.31 6.46 -13.84
N PHE A 512 -9.36 5.13 -13.89
CA PHE A 512 -10.49 4.35 -13.40
C PHE A 512 -10.72 4.52 -11.89
N LEU A 513 -9.64 4.54 -11.09
CA LEU A 513 -9.70 4.69 -9.65
C LEU A 513 -9.84 6.16 -9.20
N SER A 514 -9.34 7.12 -9.99
CA SER A 514 -9.34 8.56 -9.68
C SER A 514 -8.93 8.87 -8.22
N PRO A 515 -7.77 8.37 -7.76
CA PRO A 515 -7.31 8.61 -6.38
C PRO A 515 -6.98 10.09 -6.14
N LYS A 516 -6.99 10.53 -4.88
CA LYS A 516 -6.55 11.89 -4.53
C LYS A 516 -5.05 12.09 -4.74
N HIS A 517 -4.25 11.05 -4.51
CA HIS A 517 -2.79 11.07 -4.67
C HIS A 517 -2.27 9.76 -5.29
N VAL A 518 -1.19 9.86 -6.07
CA VAL A 518 -0.51 8.69 -6.67
C VAL A 518 0.97 8.67 -6.28
N ILE A 519 1.46 7.55 -5.79
CA ILE A 519 2.89 7.29 -5.61
C ILE A 519 3.31 6.22 -6.63
N LEU A 520 4.34 6.53 -7.41
CA LEU A 520 4.98 5.60 -8.33
C LEU A 520 6.10 4.89 -7.58
N VAL A 521 6.15 3.57 -7.71
CA VAL A 521 7.25 2.71 -7.25
C VAL A 521 7.60 1.71 -8.34
N HIS A 522 8.65 0.93 -8.15
CA HIS A 522 9.02 -0.19 -9.01
C HIS A 522 9.17 0.22 -10.48
N GLY A 523 10.11 1.13 -10.74
CA GLY A 523 10.38 1.69 -12.05
C GLY A 523 11.69 2.47 -12.06
N GLU A 524 12.26 2.73 -13.23
CA GLU A 524 13.50 3.49 -13.31
C GLU A 524 13.24 5.01 -13.16
N LYS A 525 14.09 5.70 -12.40
CA LYS A 525 14.02 7.16 -12.17
C LYS A 525 13.55 8.02 -13.35
N PRO A 526 14.20 8.00 -14.54
CA PRO A 526 13.79 8.89 -15.63
C PRO A 526 12.40 8.55 -16.17
N LYS A 527 12.04 7.27 -16.20
CA LYS A 527 10.73 6.81 -16.71
C LYS A 527 9.62 7.15 -15.71
N MET A 528 9.89 7.00 -14.42
CA MET A 528 8.96 7.39 -13.35
C MET A 528 8.64 8.89 -13.39
N ALA A 529 9.67 9.73 -13.52
CA ALA A 529 9.48 11.18 -13.59
C ALA A 529 8.60 11.61 -14.78
N LEU A 530 8.78 10.96 -15.94
CA LEU A 530 7.95 11.21 -17.13
C LEU A 530 6.50 10.76 -16.92
N LEU A 531 6.27 9.59 -16.33
CA LEU A 531 4.92 9.12 -16.02
C LEU A 531 4.23 10.00 -14.97
N LYS A 532 4.94 10.44 -13.93
CA LYS A 532 4.43 11.39 -12.93
C LYS A 532 3.95 12.68 -13.59
N ALA A 533 4.80 13.27 -14.43
CA ALA A 533 4.45 14.49 -15.17
C ALA A 533 3.21 14.28 -16.06
N LYS A 534 3.12 13.12 -16.71
CA LYS A 534 1.96 12.74 -17.53
C LYS A 534 0.67 12.61 -16.72
N ILE A 535 0.70 11.92 -15.57
CA ILE A 535 -0.46 11.77 -14.67
C ILE A 535 -0.95 13.14 -14.22
N GLN A 536 -0.03 14.01 -13.80
CA GLN A 536 -0.39 15.35 -13.32
C GLN A 536 -0.95 16.23 -14.46
N ALA A 537 -0.36 16.18 -15.65
CA ALA A 537 -0.81 16.97 -16.79
C ALA A 537 -2.16 16.52 -17.37
N GLU A 538 -2.39 15.21 -17.48
CA GLU A 538 -3.59 14.66 -18.13
C GLU A 538 -4.76 14.43 -17.17
N LEU A 539 -4.49 14.09 -15.90
CA LEU A 539 -5.52 13.72 -14.92
C LEU A 539 -5.67 14.75 -13.80
N GLY A 540 -4.73 15.70 -13.65
CA GLY A 540 -4.75 16.69 -12.58
C GLY A 540 -4.50 16.11 -11.18
N ILE A 541 -4.04 14.85 -11.10
CA ILE A 541 -3.80 14.14 -9.84
C ILE A 541 -2.36 14.39 -9.38
N PRO A 542 -2.12 14.84 -8.13
CA PRO A 542 -0.79 14.93 -7.55
C PRO A 542 -0.06 13.57 -7.56
N GLY A 543 1.10 13.54 -8.20
CA GLY A 543 1.96 12.36 -8.31
C GLY A 543 3.29 12.52 -7.57
N TYR A 544 3.82 11.42 -7.05
CA TYR A 544 5.13 11.36 -6.38
C TYR A 544 5.95 10.18 -6.91
N ASP A 545 7.27 10.32 -6.94
CA ASP A 545 8.26 9.33 -7.40
C ASP A 545 9.46 9.26 -6.44
N PRO A 546 9.22 8.96 -5.15
CA PRO A 546 10.26 9.00 -4.11
C PRO A 546 11.42 8.05 -4.41
N ALA A 547 12.62 8.47 -4.04
CA ALA A 547 13.78 7.59 -3.99
C ALA A 547 13.70 6.63 -2.79
N ASN A 548 14.56 5.61 -2.78
CA ASN A 548 14.71 4.77 -1.60
C ASN A 548 15.08 5.62 -0.37
N ASN A 549 14.51 5.24 0.78
CA ASN A 549 14.61 5.87 2.09
C ASN A 549 13.97 7.26 2.20
N GLU A 550 13.19 7.69 1.20
CA GLU A 550 12.40 8.91 1.28
C GLU A 550 11.01 8.65 1.85
N THR A 551 10.50 9.62 2.63
CA THR A 551 9.14 9.61 3.15
C THR A 551 8.30 10.67 2.44
N VAL A 552 7.17 10.24 1.89
CA VAL A 552 6.15 11.14 1.33
C VAL A 552 5.06 11.35 2.38
N CYS A 553 4.85 12.59 2.81
CA CYS A 553 3.77 12.96 3.71
C CYS A 553 2.62 13.59 2.93
N ILE A 554 1.47 12.93 2.95
CA ILE A 554 0.23 13.40 2.32
C ILE A 554 -0.65 13.95 3.44
N SER A 555 -0.94 15.25 3.39
CA SER A 555 -1.86 15.90 4.31
C SER A 555 -3.24 15.27 4.16
N SER A 556 -3.69 14.58 5.21
CA SER A 556 -5.06 14.09 5.23
C SER A 556 -5.98 15.27 5.53
N THR A 557 -6.90 15.55 4.61
CA THR A 557 -8.08 16.36 4.90
C THR A 557 -9.00 15.55 5.82
N HIS A 558 -8.65 15.45 7.11
CA HIS A 558 -9.56 14.91 8.11
C HIS A 558 -10.72 15.90 8.26
N TYR A 559 -11.87 15.52 7.71
CA TYR A 559 -13.12 16.18 8.04
C TYR A 559 -13.55 15.66 9.41
N VAL A 560 -13.31 16.45 10.45
CA VAL A 560 -13.96 16.19 11.73
C VAL A 560 -15.40 16.67 11.58
N LYS A 561 -16.36 15.73 11.63
CA LYS A 561 -17.77 16.10 11.74
C LYS A 561 -17.96 16.84 13.05
N ALA A 562 -18.24 18.14 12.97
CA ALA A 562 -18.53 18.98 14.12
C ALA A 562 -20.02 19.33 14.11
N ASP A 563 -20.69 19.11 15.24
CA ASP A 563 -22.07 19.53 15.42
C ASP A 563 -22.11 21.03 15.73
N LEU A 564 -23.11 21.76 15.23
CA LEU A 564 -23.31 23.17 15.59
C LEU A 564 -24.29 23.26 16.76
N SER A 565 -24.04 24.18 17.69
CA SER A 565 -25.04 24.52 18.72
C SER A 565 -26.27 25.19 18.13
N ASP A 566 -27.43 24.95 18.73
CA ASP A 566 -28.71 25.54 18.31
C ASP A 566 -28.65 27.08 18.36
N LYS A 567 -27.98 27.66 19.37
CA LYS A 567 -27.85 29.12 19.48
C LYS A 567 -26.92 29.71 18.42
N LEU A 568 -25.84 29.02 18.06
CA LEU A 568 -24.98 29.44 16.94
C LEU A 568 -25.72 29.38 15.60
N ILE A 569 -26.57 28.38 15.40
CA ILE A 569 -27.45 28.29 14.22
C ILE A 569 -28.43 29.49 14.22
N GLN A 570 -29.08 29.77 15.35
CA GLN A 570 -30.02 30.90 15.47
C GLN A 570 -29.36 32.25 15.20
N THR A 571 -28.16 32.51 15.75
CA THR A 571 -27.44 33.77 15.51
C THR A 571 -26.97 33.89 14.06
N SER A 572 -26.56 32.78 13.44
CA SER A 572 -26.21 32.73 12.01
C SER A 572 -27.39 32.99 11.08
N LEU A 573 -28.62 32.75 11.55
CA LEU A 573 -29.86 32.99 10.81
C LEU A 573 -30.40 34.41 11.01
N SER A 574 -29.86 35.17 11.97
CA SER A 574 -30.28 36.56 12.21
C SER A 574 -29.53 37.53 11.28
N PRO A 575 -30.24 38.38 10.50
CA PRO A 575 -29.58 39.28 9.56
C PRO A 575 -28.94 40.48 10.27
N ASN A 576 -27.61 40.56 10.25
CA ASN A 576 -26.85 41.74 10.66
C ASN A 576 -26.55 42.63 9.45
N PHE A 577 -27.51 43.47 9.07
CA PHE A 577 -27.30 44.42 7.97
C PHE A 577 -26.40 45.59 8.42
N LYS A 578 -25.21 45.70 7.82
CA LYS A 578 -24.39 46.92 7.93
C LYS A 578 -24.81 47.90 6.83
N PHE A 579 -25.34 49.05 7.23
CA PHE A 579 -25.68 50.12 6.29
C PHE A 579 -24.46 51.01 6.04
N LEU A 580 -23.88 50.93 4.85
CA LEU A 580 -22.81 51.83 4.42
C LEU A 580 -23.41 53.09 3.78
N LYS A 581 -23.14 54.27 4.36
CA LYS A 581 -23.43 55.58 3.74
C LYS A 581 -22.27 55.97 2.84
N THR A 582 -22.38 55.72 1.54
CA THR A 582 -21.38 56.17 0.57
C THR A 582 -21.49 57.69 0.38
N ARG A 583 -20.51 58.48 0.83
CA ARG A 583 -20.33 59.85 0.36
C ARG A 583 -19.68 59.78 -1.02
N LEU A 584 -20.42 60.08 -2.08
CA LEU A 584 -19.86 60.20 -3.42
C LEU A 584 -18.87 61.37 -3.43
N ALA A 585 -17.57 61.07 -3.54
CA ALA A 585 -16.59 62.04 -3.99
C ALA A 585 -16.86 62.30 -5.47
N ALA A 586 -17.19 63.54 -5.80
CA ALA A 586 -17.42 64.00 -7.15
C ALA A 586 -16.10 63.96 -7.92
N ASP A 587 -16.00 63.06 -8.90
CA ASP A 587 -15.06 63.25 -10.01
C ASP A 587 -15.54 62.47 -11.26
N CYS A 588 -16.48 63.08 -11.97
CA CYS A 588 -16.71 62.81 -13.39
C CYS A 588 -17.66 63.89 -13.96
N GLY A 589 -17.09 64.79 -14.76
CA GLY A 589 -17.86 65.75 -15.54
C GLY A 589 -18.62 65.05 -16.65
N LEU A 590 -19.96 65.10 -16.59
CA LEU A 590 -20.81 65.14 -17.78
C LEU A 590 -22.19 65.71 -17.40
N ASP A 591 -22.61 66.71 -18.17
CA ASP A 591 -23.84 67.46 -17.99
C ASP A 591 -25.12 66.64 -18.19
N SER A 592 -26.16 67.11 -17.48
CA SER A 592 -27.59 67.00 -17.81
C SER A 592 -28.27 65.63 -17.68
N LEU A 593 -28.93 65.41 -16.53
CA LEU A 593 -30.39 65.23 -16.43
C LEU A 593 -30.81 65.11 -14.96
N ASN A 594 -31.84 65.88 -14.63
CA ASN A 594 -32.35 66.09 -13.28
C ASN A 594 -33.14 64.85 -12.80
N ILE A 595 -32.48 63.93 -12.09
CA ILE A 595 -33.14 62.88 -11.32
C ILE A 595 -32.71 63.05 -9.87
N LYS A 596 -33.68 63.25 -8.96
CA LYS A 596 -33.45 63.22 -7.50
C LYS A 596 -32.80 61.88 -7.14
N ALA A 597 -31.47 61.85 -7.06
CA ALA A 597 -30.72 60.67 -6.69
C ALA A 597 -31.00 60.36 -5.21
N THR A 598 -31.86 59.37 -4.98
CA THR A 598 -31.93 58.71 -3.67
C THR A 598 -30.63 57.93 -3.56
N SER A 599 -29.78 58.22 -2.57
CA SER A 599 -28.53 57.49 -2.38
C SER A 599 -28.86 56.00 -2.24
N PRO A 600 -28.35 55.10 -3.12
CA PRO A 600 -28.62 53.68 -2.98
C PRO A 600 -28.01 53.18 -1.68
N LEU A 601 -28.85 52.67 -0.77
CA LEU A 601 -28.39 51.93 0.40
C LEU A 601 -27.79 50.62 -0.12
N GLN A 602 -26.47 50.51 -0.10
CA GLN A 602 -25.79 49.28 -0.42
C GLN A 602 -25.85 48.35 0.80
N LEU A 603 -26.57 47.24 0.65
CA LEU A 603 -26.63 46.16 1.62
C LEU A 603 -25.55 45.15 1.23
N CYS A 604 -24.51 44.99 2.05
CA CYS A 604 -23.57 43.88 1.92
C CYS A 604 -23.94 42.78 2.91
N ASP A 605 -24.06 41.55 2.42
CA ASP A 605 -24.32 40.34 3.20
C ASP A 605 -23.00 39.61 3.44
N ASP A 606 -22.21 40.12 4.40
CA ASP A 606 -20.95 39.50 4.82
C ASP A 606 -21.19 38.55 6.00
N ARG A 607 -22.05 37.53 5.81
CA ARG A 607 -22.36 36.52 6.83
C ARG A 607 -21.11 35.72 7.22
N ILE A 608 -20.41 36.20 8.26
CA ILE A 608 -19.36 35.48 8.97
C ILE A 608 -19.94 35.10 10.33
N SER A 609 -20.15 33.81 10.55
CA SER A 609 -20.54 33.26 11.86
C SER A 609 -19.30 32.75 12.58
N GLU A 610 -19.00 33.33 13.73
CA GLU A 610 -17.88 32.94 14.56
C GLU A 610 -18.37 32.09 15.74
N GLY A 611 -17.68 30.99 16.02
CA GLY A 611 -18.02 30.07 17.09
C GLY A 611 -16.77 29.38 17.63
N ILE A 612 -16.86 28.89 18.85
CA ILE A 612 -15.75 28.25 19.57
C ILE A 612 -15.83 26.74 19.34
N LEU A 613 -14.75 26.13 18.84
CA LEU A 613 -14.67 24.68 18.68
C LEU A 613 -14.31 24.03 20.02
N THR A 614 -15.18 23.17 20.54
CA THR A 614 -14.91 22.33 21.70
C THR A 614 -14.62 20.88 21.26
N MET A 615 -13.55 20.30 21.80
CA MET A 615 -13.19 18.89 21.62
C MET A 615 -12.76 18.30 22.96
N GLY A 616 -13.62 17.49 23.57
CA GLY A 616 -13.27 16.69 24.75
C GLY A 616 -12.63 15.35 24.37
N LYS A 617 -11.84 14.75 25.27
CA LYS A 617 -11.17 13.44 25.04
C LYS A 617 -12.14 12.30 24.67
N SER A 618 -13.43 12.44 24.94
CA SER A 618 -14.50 11.47 24.67
C SER A 618 -15.75 12.05 24.01
N GLN A 619 -15.76 13.35 23.66
CA GLN A 619 -16.94 14.02 23.09
C GLN A 619 -16.73 14.35 21.61
N LYS A 620 -17.81 14.25 20.82
CA LYS A 620 -17.83 14.70 19.42
C LYS A 620 -17.47 16.18 19.36
N ALA A 621 -16.74 16.57 18.32
CA ALA A 621 -16.43 17.98 18.10
C ALA A 621 -17.73 18.79 17.98
N LYS A 622 -17.81 19.92 18.68
CA LYS A 622 -18.98 20.81 18.62
C LYS A 622 -18.52 22.26 18.46
N VAL A 623 -19.15 23.01 17.58
CA VAL A 623 -18.93 24.46 17.46
C VAL A 623 -20.05 25.17 18.20
N VAL A 624 -19.67 25.93 19.21
CA VAL A 624 -20.58 26.49 20.21
C VAL A 624 -20.52 28.01 20.17
N HIS A 625 -21.65 28.66 20.45
CA HIS A 625 -21.66 30.09 20.68
C HIS A 625 -20.93 30.42 22.00
N GLN A 626 -20.29 31.60 22.10
CA GLN A 626 -19.50 32.00 23.27
C GLN A 626 -20.28 31.87 24.60
N ASP A 627 -21.56 32.28 24.60
CA ASP A 627 -22.44 32.18 25.76
C ASP A 627 -22.73 30.74 26.24
N GLU A 628 -22.62 29.75 25.36
CA GLU A 628 -22.89 28.36 25.71
C GLU A 628 -21.63 27.63 26.20
N LEU A 629 -20.45 28.22 26.02
CA LEU A 629 -19.19 27.58 26.34
C LEU A 629 -19.12 27.15 27.82
N LEU A 630 -19.57 28.03 28.72
CA LEU A 630 -19.59 27.76 30.17
C LEU A 630 -20.55 26.63 30.54
N VAL A 631 -21.72 26.59 29.91
CA VAL A 631 -22.72 25.53 30.12
C VAL A 631 -22.19 24.17 29.64
N ILE A 632 -21.40 24.17 28.57
CA ILE A 632 -20.85 22.94 27.96
C ILE A 632 -19.60 22.46 28.71
N LEU A 633 -18.79 23.37 29.24
CA LEU A 633 -17.61 23.02 30.04
C LEU A 633 -17.98 22.62 31.48
N GLY A 634 -19.18 22.95 31.95
CA GLY A 634 -19.68 22.54 33.28
C GLY A 634 -19.01 23.26 34.45
N ASP A 635 -18.23 24.30 34.17
CA ASP A 635 -17.48 25.08 35.16
C ASP A 635 -18.20 26.40 35.50
N GLU A 636 -18.24 26.74 36.78
CA GLU A 636 -18.62 28.07 37.25
C GLU A 636 -17.56 29.10 36.82
N LYS A 637 -17.96 30.33 36.48
CA LYS A 637 -17.01 31.43 36.22
C LYS A 637 -16.13 31.62 37.47
N GLN A 638 -14.86 31.23 37.41
CA GLN A 638 -13.87 31.68 38.39
C GLN A 638 -13.56 33.15 38.12
N GLY A 639 -14.16 34.04 38.91
CA GLY A 639 -13.80 35.45 38.93
C GLY A 639 -12.41 35.61 39.54
N VAL A 640 -11.40 35.85 38.72
CA VAL A 640 -10.06 36.18 39.20
C VAL A 640 -10.03 37.67 39.53
N GLN A 641 -9.89 37.98 40.82
CA GLN A 641 -9.67 39.33 41.32
C GLN A 641 -8.17 39.51 41.59
N CYS A 642 -7.59 40.53 40.99
CA CYS A 642 -6.21 40.92 41.23
C CYS A 642 -6.15 41.92 42.38
N ALA A 643 -5.05 41.90 43.12
CA ALA A 643 -4.77 42.85 44.19
C ALA A 643 -3.30 43.25 44.19
N ASN A 644 -3.01 44.54 44.43
CA ASN A 644 -1.66 45.08 44.49
C ASN A 644 -1.58 46.22 45.51
N CYS A 645 -0.62 46.14 46.44
CA CYS A 645 -0.35 47.18 47.42
C CYS A 645 1.04 47.77 47.19
N PHE A 646 1.09 49.06 46.86
CA PHE A 646 2.32 49.77 46.51
C PHE A 646 2.42 51.13 47.22
N PRO A 647 3.64 51.63 47.48
CA PRO A 647 3.84 52.95 48.08
C PRO A 647 3.60 54.06 47.05
N VAL A 648 2.97 55.14 47.48
CA VAL A 648 2.81 56.41 46.75
C VAL A 648 3.48 57.50 47.58
N ASN A 649 4.39 58.25 46.95
CA ASN A 649 5.08 59.36 47.61
C ASN A 649 4.21 60.63 47.55
N MET A 650 3.87 61.18 48.71
CA MET A 650 3.00 62.35 48.86
C MET A 650 3.75 63.61 49.35
N SER A 651 5.09 63.63 49.24
CA SER A 651 6.01 64.61 49.86
C SER A 651 5.87 66.09 49.43
N ASN A 652 4.88 66.47 48.63
CA ASN A 652 4.74 67.84 48.11
C ASN A 652 3.58 68.66 48.72
N PHE A 653 2.91 68.20 49.78
CA PHE A 653 1.73 68.88 50.32
C PHE A 653 1.79 69.37 51.78
N ASP A 654 2.82 69.04 52.56
CA ASP A 654 2.94 69.48 53.97
C ASP A 654 3.23 70.98 54.17
N LYS A 655 3.12 71.81 53.12
CA LYS A 655 3.30 73.27 53.22
C LYS A 655 2.03 74.11 53.33
N ILE A 656 0.83 73.52 53.40
CA ILE A 656 -0.42 74.30 53.56
C ILE A 656 -1.31 73.73 54.68
N LYS A 657 -0.90 73.91 55.93
CA LYS A 657 -1.65 74.57 57.05
C LYS A 657 -1.14 74.11 58.41
N SER A 658 -0.86 75.09 59.24
CA SER A 658 -0.47 74.98 60.64
C SER A 658 -1.63 74.59 61.56
N ALA A 659 -1.28 73.84 62.61
CA ALA A 659 -1.91 73.77 63.93
C ALA A 659 -3.37 73.29 64.00
N ASP A 660 -3.56 71.99 64.18
CA ASP A 660 -4.33 71.40 65.29
C ASP A 660 -4.13 69.88 65.31
N GLU A 661 -3.95 69.30 66.49
CA GLU A 661 -3.91 67.84 66.71
C GLU A 661 -5.29 67.25 66.39
N LEU A 662 -5.42 66.63 65.21
CA LEU A 662 -6.63 65.91 64.79
C LEU A 662 -6.33 64.42 64.61
N SER A 663 -7.27 63.58 65.06
CA SER A 663 -7.23 62.12 65.03
C SER A 663 -6.90 61.56 63.64
N GLY A 664 -6.16 60.44 63.60
CA GLY A 664 -5.62 59.82 62.39
C GLY A 664 -6.62 59.51 61.26
N GLU A 665 -7.93 59.42 61.54
CA GLU A 665 -8.99 59.26 60.52
C GLU A 665 -9.17 60.49 59.62
N VAL A 666 -8.92 61.71 60.11
CA VAL A 666 -9.10 62.95 59.32
C VAL A 666 -7.98 63.14 58.30
N GLN A 667 -6.76 62.66 58.60
CA GLN A 667 -5.63 62.70 57.67
C GLN A 667 -5.74 61.68 56.51
N LEU A 668 -6.56 60.63 56.68
CA LEU A 668 -6.79 59.60 55.65
C LEU A 668 -7.76 60.08 54.57
N PHE A 669 -8.81 60.78 54.97
CA PHE A 669 -9.80 61.38 54.05
C PHE A 669 -9.20 62.45 53.14
N ASP A 670 -8.24 63.23 53.64
CA ASP A 670 -7.59 64.27 52.85
C ASP A 670 -6.71 63.67 51.74
N LYS A 671 -6.07 62.52 52.01
CA LYS A 671 -5.20 61.81 51.05
C LYS A 671 -5.98 61.10 49.94
N SER A 672 -7.14 60.51 50.22
CA SER A 672 -8.01 59.90 49.19
C SER A 672 -8.65 60.97 48.28
N SER A 673 -9.10 62.09 48.85
CA SER A 673 -9.70 63.21 48.13
C SER A 673 -8.71 63.88 47.15
N GLN A 674 -7.42 63.97 47.51
CA GLN A 674 -6.39 64.52 46.63
C GLN A 674 -6.07 63.59 45.46
N LEU A 675 -6.06 62.28 45.70
CA LEU A 675 -5.90 61.27 44.67
C LEU A 675 -7.06 61.29 43.66
N TYR A 676 -8.29 61.49 44.16
CA TYR A 676 -9.48 61.69 43.33
C TYR A 676 -9.35 62.88 42.37
N ALA A 677 -8.91 64.05 42.88
CA ALA A 677 -8.77 65.26 42.07
C ALA A 677 -7.77 65.08 40.92
N LYS A 678 -6.62 64.45 41.19
CA LYS A 678 -5.60 64.17 40.16
C LYS A 678 -6.08 63.17 39.13
N LEU A 679 -6.66 62.05 39.55
CA LEU A 679 -7.19 61.03 38.63
C LEU A 679 -8.31 61.60 37.76
N SER A 680 -9.18 62.44 38.32
CA SER A 680 -10.25 63.12 37.57
C SER A 680 -9.71 64.11 36.53
N SER A 681 -8.55 64.72 36.78
CA SER A 681 -7.90 65.63 35.82
C SER A 681 -7.17 64.92 34.68
N GLU A 682 -6.51 63.79 34.94
CA GLU A 682 -5.76 63.04 33.92
C GLU A 682 -6.63 62.05 33.13
N LEU A 683 -7.80 61.70 33.67
CA LEU A 683 -8.74 60.76 33.05
C LEU A 683 -10.19 61.30 33.05
N PRO A 684 -10.47 62.40 32.32
CA PRO A 684 -11.80 63.02 32.30
C PRO A 684 -12.89 62.16 31.65
N GLU A 685 -12.49 61.14 30.87
CA GLU A 685 -13.40 60.19 30.21
C GLU A 685 -13.98 59.13 31.18
N LEU A 686 -13.37 58.93 32.35
CA LEU A 686 -13.71 57.85 33.28
C LEU A 686 -14.57 58.36 34.43
N ASN A 687 -15.63 57.61 34.77
CA ASN A 687 -16.49 57.93 35.90
C ASN A 687 -15.86 57.44 37.21
N ILE A 688 -15.06 58.30 37.84
CA ILE A 688 -14.41 58.02 39.11
C ILE A 688 -15.38 58.35 40.25
N GLN A 689 -15.58 57.41 41.16
CA GLN A 689 -16.39 57.59 42.36
C GLN A 689 -15.48 57.70 43.58
N ASP A 690 -15.60 58.80 44.32
CA ASP A 690 -15.00 58.96 45.63
C ASP A 690 -16.00 58.54 46.72
N CYS A 691 -15.74 57.40 47.34
CA CYS A 691 -16.58 56.86 48.42
C CYS A 691 -16.04 57.26 49.81
N GLY A 692 -15.08 58.19 49.89
CA GLY A 692 -14.42 58.64 51.11
C GLY A 692 -13.29 57.71 51.56
N GLU A 693 -13.64 56.45 51.88
CA GLU A 693 -12.68 55.44 52.36
C GLU A 693 -11.90 54.75 51.23
N PHE A 694 -12.46 54.75 50.01
CA PHE A 694 -11.86 54.16 48.83
C PHE A 694 -12.32 54.88 47.56
N LEU A 695 -11.48 54.84 46.53
CA LEU A 695 -11.79 55.30 45.18
C LEU A 695 -12.21 54.10 44.33
N GLN A 696 -13.25 54.26 43.53
CA GLN A 696 -13.70 53.24 42.59
C GLN A 696 -13.75 53.76 41.15
N VAL A 697 -13.22 52.96 40.22
CA VAL A 697 -13.28 53.16 38.76
C VAL A 697 -13.61 51.82 38.11
N GLU A 698 -14.83 51.66 37.58
CA GLU A 698 -15.33 50.36 37.11
C GLU A 698 -15.14 49.26 38.18
N SER A 699 -14.43 48.15 37.87
CA SER A 699 -14.09 47.13 38.87
C SER A 699 -12.86 47.46 39.73
N PHE A 700 -12.09 48.51 39.41
CA PHE A 700 -10.91 48.91 40.17
C PHE A 700 -11.31 49.67 41.44
N ARG A 701 -10.75 49.27 42.58
CA ARG A 701 -10.90 49.90 43.88
C ARG A 701 -9.55 50.16 44.52
N ALA A 702 -9.31 51.38 45.00
CA ALA A 702 -8.09 51.75 45.72
C ALA A 702 -8.41 52.35 47.09
N SER A 703 -7.77 51.86 48.13
CA SER A 703 -7.88 52.40 49.50
C SER A 703 -6.52 52.52 50.17
N VAL A 704 -6.41 53.39 51.17
CA VAL A 704 -5.17 53.50 51.96
C VAL A 704 -4.98 52.22 52.78
N CYS A 705 -3.80 51.62 52.67
CA CYS A 705 -3.46 50.38 53.36
C CYS A 705 -2.93 50.68 54.77
N LEU A 706 -3.73 50.34 55.79
CA LEU A 706 -3.38 50.50 57.21
C LEU A 706 -2.75 49.24 57.83
N LEU A 707 -2.56 48.19 57.05
CA LEU A 707 -2.03 46.91 57.53
C LEU A 707 -0.50 46.87 57.40
N ASP A 708 0.18 46.76 58.54
CA ASP A 708 1.65 46.62 58.60
C ASP A 708 2.13 45.42 57.76
N ASN A 709 1.45 44.28 57.87
CA ASN A 709 1.73 43.05 57.11
C ASN A 709 0.65 42.74 56.05
N CYS A 710 0.49 43.64 55.07
CA CYS A 710 -0.45 43.42 53.96
C CYS A 710 0.05 42.30 53.02
N PRO A 711 -0.78 41.26 52.72
CA PRO A 711 -0.39 40.14 51.86
C PRO A 711 -0.20 40.51 50.38
N HIS A 712 -0.69 41.68 49.95
CA HIS A 712 -0.58 42.18 48.58
C HIS A 712 0.59 43.17 48.40
N ARG A 713 1.40 43.37 49.44
CA ARG A 713 2.52 44.31 49.45
C ARG A 713 3.68 43.73 48.63
N THR A 714 4.04 44.39 47.54
CA THR A 714 5.22 44.01 46.76
C THR A 714 6.48 44.33 47.58
N MET A 715 7.17 43.30 48.07
CA MET A 715 8.43 43.42 48.80
C MET A 715 9.55 43.86 47.86
N ASP A 716 9.76 45.16 47.75
CA ASP A 716 11.03 45.75 47.30
C ASP A 716 11.44 46.78 48.35
N ASN A 717 12.51 46.46 49.08
CA ASN A 717 13.29 47.24 50.07
C ASN A 717 12.64 48.45 50.77
N PRO A 718 12.76 48.57 52.12
CA PRO A 718 12.35 49.78 52.83
C PRO A 718 13.21 50.94 52.33
N CYS A 719 12.67 51.76 51.43
CA CYS A 719 13.24 53.06 51.15
C CYS A 719 12.91 53.91 52.37
N ASP A 720 13.91 54.10 53.23
CA ASP A 720 13.94 55.03 54.38
C ASP A 720 13.66 56.47 53.92
N THR A 721 12.41 56.74 53.54
CA THR A 721 11.87 58.08 53.34
C THR A 721 10.56 58.13 54.11
N PHE A 722 10.54 58.96 55.16
CA PHE A 722 9.51 59.02 56.20
C PHE A 722 8.09 59.46 55.73
N GLU A 723 7.77 59.43 54.43
CA GLU A 723 6.56 60.06 53.86
C GLU A 723 5.79 59.22 52.81
N ALA A 724 6.11 57.94 52.61
CA ALA A 724 5.39 57.07 51.66
C ALA A 724 4.10 56.47 52.25
N VAL A 725 2.96 56.67 51.58
CA VAL A 725 1.65 56.10 51.96
C VAL A 725 1.33 54.92 51.04
N TYR A 726 0.95 53.77 51.61
CA TYR A 726 0.62 52.58 50.84
C TYR A 726 -0.84 52.57 50.42
N PHE A 727 -1.12 52.24 49.15
CA PHE A 727 -2.48 52.05 48.64
C PHE A 727 -2.69 50.59 48.25
N CYS A 728 -3.72 49.95 48.81
CA CYS A 728 -4.16 48.62 48.43
C CYS A 728 -5.22 48.75 47.33
N CYS A 729 -4.90 48.22 46.15
CA CYS A 729 -5.77 48.27 44.98
C CYS A 729 -6.28 46.87 44.63
N THR A 730 -7.55 46.73 44.26
CA THR A 730 -8.16 45.48 43.79
C THR A 730 -8.97 45.70 42.51
N TRP A 731 -8.96 44.76 41.57
CA TRP A 731 -9.72 44.86 40.31
C TRP A 731 -10.05 43.48 39.73
N ALA A 732 -11.04 43.40 38.84
CA ALA A 732 -11.31 42.19 38.08
C ALA A 732 -10.35 42.07 36.89
N MET A 733 -9.95 40.86 36.51
CA MET A 733 -9.06 40.62 35.35
C MET A 733 -9.54 41.27 34.05
N GLU A 734 -10.85 41.42 33.87
CA GLU A 734 -11.46 42.06 32.70
C GLU A 734 -10.99 43.53 32.52
N ASP A 735 -10.68 44.22 33.63
CA ASP A 735 -10.24 45.61 33.67
C ASP A 735 -8.73 45.77 33.96
N GLU A 736 -7.91 44.73 33.77
CA GLU A 736 -6.48 44.76 34.14
C GLU A 736 -5.71 45.91 33.47
N LYS A 737 -5.97 46.18 32.18
CA LYS A 737 -5.32 47.29 31.46
C LYS A 737 -5.69 48.66 32.04
N LEU A 738 -6.96 48.81 32.44
CA LEU A 738 -7.45 50.03 33.07
C LEU A 738 -6.81 50.19 34.46
N ALA A 739 -6.78 49.12 35.25
CA ALA A 739 -6.17 49.09 36.57
C ALA A 739 -4.69 49.49 36.53
N TRP A 740 -3.88 48.91 35.63
CA TRP A 740 -2.47 49.27 35.49
C TRP A 740 -2.26 50.72 35.02
N LYS A 741 -3.16 51.25 34.18
CA LYS A 741 -3.14 52.67 33.79
C LYS A 741 -3.35 53.58 35.00
N VAL A 742 -4.35 53.28 35.84
CA VAL A 742 -4.62 54.03 37.07
C VAL A 742 -3.46 53.91 38.06
N ILE A 743 -2.94 52.69 38.29
CA ILE A 743 -1.78 52.45 39.16
C ILE A 743 -0.54 53.21 38.68
N SER A 744 -0.29 53.28 37.37
CA SER A 744 0.84 54.05 36.82
C SER A 744 0.72 55.54 37.13
N ILE A 745 -0.48 56.11 37.07
CA ILE A 745 -0.72 57.51 37.42
C ILE A 745 -0.49 57.72 38.93
N MET A 746 -1.01 56.80 39.75
CA MET A 746 -0.82 56.83 41.21
C MET A 746 0.66 56.71 41.62
N LYS A 747 1.47 55.88 40.93
CA LYS A 747 2.91 55.77 41.21
C LYS A 747 3.69 57.03 40.80
N ASN A 748 3.23 57.73 39.76
CA ASN A 748 3.87 58.94 39.24
C ASN A 748 3.41 60.23 39.93
N PHE A 749 2.57 60.13 40.97
CA PHE A 749 1.93 61.26 41.66
C PHE A 749 2.93 62.31 42.17
N GLY A 750 4.18 61.92 42.45
CA GLY A 750 5.25 62.81 42.92
C GLY A 750 6.33 63.20 41.91
N ILE A 751 6.25 62.78 40.63
CA ILE A 751 7.34 63.00 39.65
C ILE A 751 7.01 64.09 38.63
N ASN A 752 5.72 64.42 38.41
CA ASN A 752 5.32 65.45 37.44
C ASN A 752 4.22 66.38 37.98
N ALA A 753 4.66 67.46 38.63
CA ALA A 753 4.02 68.77 38.61
C ALA A 753 5.16 69.80 38.53
N PRO A 754 5.04 70.89 37.74
CA PRO A 754 6.16 71.74 37.36
C PRO A 754 6.94 72.35 38.54
#